data_AF-A0A553JWP8-F1
#
_entry.id   AF-A0A553JWP8-F1
#
_cell.length_a   1.000
_cell.length_b   1.000
_cell.length_c   1.000
_cell.angle_alpha   90.00
_cell.angle_beta   90.00
_cell.angle_gamma   90.00
#
_symmetry.space_group_name_H-M   'P 1'
#
loop_
_entity.id
_entity.type
_entity.pdbx_description
1 polymer ?
#
loop_
_entity_poly.entity_id
_entity_poly.type
_entity_poly.pdbx_seq_one_letter_code
_entity_poly.pdbx_strand_id
1 'polypeptide(L)'
;MRLDGPRRPVGLFAALMTGVAVIVAAIVGHPAWDEIAPATDLNPPNTAPAVAELFPDADLIAEPFGRDLILVMDSYPDNRLFDLDTVMAQDVREATVDQAWERRWQDFDGLGEVVIVADVMRTAALTPRRAVCEPEVPFNVAGATTAGYRYSGGAFSEACALISVGRQHLAIRVSAVGEDHADRSRNTVEQFVDHVAPQLAPLADLPHVTSLTRSRTVIIRAEFVGLLALTAITVLASLLDRRRWQGLASGLLRQAPDPERVDLGPTRRHVSSTITALALWRIALILWAHRLTCSVSLLSGTLATMVTLVVAYIVGVAVERAVLTRLSPLRRVKLIRGPARIPALLGTLGTLGIIASALALVTLGFTFSGFSGTADVATWQIRGFAIVSLMGAVLLLTWALLPTALGRRLAMAMMRNKTIGSGRPVLFLRTFGDDRLKLRVRRSDRVGFLDSIVMKRRERFEELITVNLARYGSPLAVGRPGEVLPPGLGGQRVTYSNDTWQAGVAGHAQSSALICMTIGKTAGLSWEMNLVASSGNLHKTIFLVPPVRPSEQVLRLALFADSYGLPRETVLPESTGDRVLALCWPLGWVRPMVVTSGRTDDLSYDLALQRCVEALDTPATPPASHLEQPPALPAYRDMGLASAPPDTIWDAARRSLPKVWMANALVSAIAIPFALPLLNGDPIGSEETMTKAISLSSGYTVTQSLGGSGSTAYGVVNSNAIVRGDFDTGSVLGLDQSEDGIAVATLTDDAVYYVNLGLGSDDITLTAVSLTSEERIWQVPLPARTTELVVSGDTIIVPHSQAAELQIFGRADGALRNTLELPCRPRGAAAQRSVIWVTCPLDGQLLQVEGEEITSHDVPPGAIDAHLIGDDILYLAVPAESRFVNAANPEGQIFHRKTLPLAASGIDYLVSEGVDRVSIFGPGTTLRRNTLPNIQSLALNAEGNIQYSSGSTWFLLSVDGQW
;
A
#
# COMPACT_ATOMS: atom_id res chain seq x y z
N MET A 1 -39.26 34.04 -12.97
CA MET A 1 -38.11 34.95 -13.20
C MET A 1 -38.05 35.23 -14.69
N ARG A 2 -38.30 36.47 -15.12
CA ARG A 2 -37.87 36.89 -16.46
C ARG A 2 -36.35 36.84 -16.46
N LEU A 3 -35.76 36.15 -17.43
CA LEU A 3 -34.30 36.08 -17.63
C LEU A 3 -33.83 37.39 -18.26
N ASP A 4 -34.08 38.52 -17.58
CA ASP A 4 -33.79 39.85 -18.09
C ASP A 4 -32.35 40.24 -17.67
N GLY A 5 -31.49 40.37 -18.68
CA GLY A 5 -30.17 41.00 -18.61
C GLY A 5 -29.00 40.08 -18.26
N PRO A 6 -27.96 39.97 -19.11
CA PRO A 6 -26.74 39.22 -18.80
C PRO A 6 -25.98 39.92 -17.65
N ARG A 7 -26.17 39.45 -16.41
CA ARG A 7 -25.25 39.80 -15.31
C ARG A 7 -23.84 39.33 -15.69
N ARG A 8 -22.87 40.24 -15.64
CA ARG A 8 -21.52 40.06 -16.20
C ARG A 8 -20.84 38.78 -15.67
N PRO A 9 -20.15 37.99 -16.52
CA PRO A 9 -19.49 36.72 -16.16
C PRO A 9 -18.28 36.86 -15.21
N VAL A 10 -17.89 38.08 -14.85
CA VAL A 10 -16.67 38.40 -14.08
C VAL A 10 -16.66 37.72 -12.70
N GLY A 11 -17.78 37.71 -11.98
CA GLY A 11 -17.83 37.13 -10.63
C GLY A 11 -17.57 35.63 -10.58
N LEU A 12 -17.88 34.90 -11.65
CA LEU A 12 -17.76 33.45 -11.68
C LEU A 12 -16.34 32.99 -12.04
N PHE A 13 -15.69 33.72 -12.95
CA PHE A 13 -14.27 33.51 -13.24
C PHE A 13 -13.43 33.79 -12.00
N ALA A 14 -13.74 34.88 -11.28
CA ALA A 14 -13.12 35.20 -9.99
C ALA A 14 -13.30 34.05 -9.00
N ALA A 15 -14.51 33.53 -8.79
CA ALA A 15 -14.75 32.41 -7.87
C ALA A 15 -13.98 31.13 -8.22
N LEU A 16 -13.76 30.88 -9.51
CA LEU A 16 -13.01 29.72 -10.02
C LEU A 16 -11.51 29.87 -9.75
N MET A 17 -10.96 31.06 -10.03
CA MET A 17 -9.55 31.39 -9.74
C MET A 17 -9.28 31.43 -8.23
N THR A 18 -10.20 31.97 -7.43
CA THR A 18 -10.09 31.95 -5.96
C THR A 18 -10.08 30.51 -5.44
N GLY A 19 -10.96 29.63 -5.94
CA GLY A 19 -10.96 28.22 -5.55
C GLY A 19 -9.63 27.53 -5.83
N VAL A 20 -9.03 27.77 -7.01
CA VAL A 20 -7.69 27.24 -7.36
C VAL A 20 -6.61 27.81 -6.43
N ALA A 21 -6.62 29.12 -6.18
CA ALA A 21 -5.65 29.76 -5.29
C ALA A 21 -5.72 29.21 -3.86
N VAL A 22 -6.93 28.97 -3.33
CA VAL A 22 -7.12 28.37 -2.00
C VAL A 22 -6.62 26.93 -1.95
N ILE A 23 -6.79 26.15 -3.03
CA ILE A 23 -6.21 24.81 -3.16
C ILE A 23 -4.68 24.87 -3.15
N VAL A 24 -4.09 25.74 -3.97
CA VAL A 24 -2.63 25.89 -4.04
C VAL A 24 -2.06 26.34 -2.69
N ALA A 25 -2.71 27.29 -2.01
CA ALA A 25 -2.30 27.73 -0.68
C ALA A 25 -2.39 26.61 0.38
N ALA A 26 -3.42 25.77 0.31
CA ALA A 26 -3.53 24.60 1.18
C ALA A 26 -2.37 23.62 0.95
N ILE A 27 -1.97 23.43 -0.31
CA ILE A 27 -0.93 22.49 -0.71
C ILE A 27 0.46 23.02 -0.34
N VAL A 28 0.80 24.24 -0.78
CA VAL A 28 2.13 24.82 -0.61
C VAL A 28 2.43 25.10 0.86
N GLY A 29 1.44 25.54 1.64
CA GLY A 29 1.63 25.78 3.06
C GLY A 29 1.39 24.56 3.95
N HIS A 30 1.35 23.34 3.40
CA HIS A 30 1.13 22.14 4.20
C HIS A 30 2.35 21.84 5.08
N PRO A 31 2.20 21.58 6.39
CA PRO A 31 3.34 21.35 7.31
C PRO A 31 4.25 20.19 6.90
N ALA A 32 3.70 19.23 6.12
CA ALA A 32 4.47 18.10 5.62
C ALA A 32 5.68 18.49 4.74
N TRP A 33 5.72 19.70 4.19
CA TRP A 33 6.84 20.21 3.40
C TRP A 33 8.02 20.70 4.26
N ASP A 34 7.76 21.21 5.46
CA ASP A 34 8.78 21.85 6.29
C ASP A 34 9.73 20.84 6.97
N GLU A 35 9.28 19.59 7.12
CA GLU A 35 10.03 18.54 7.81
C GLU A 35 10.68 17.53 6.85
N ILE A 36 11.09 17.93 5.63
CA ILE A 36 11.87 17.01 4.75
C ILE A 36 13.24 16.90 5.41
N ALA A 37 13.31 16.13 6.48
CA ALA A 37 14.57 15.76 7.07
C ALA A 37 15.40 15.13 5.96
N PRO A 38 16.68 15.52 5.79
CA PRO A 38 17.60 14.71 5.01
C PRO A 38 17.52 13.27 5.53
N ALA A 39 17.93 12.29 4.73
CA ALA A 39 18.10 10.93 5.22
C ALA A 39 19.12 10.95 6.36
N THR A 40 18.65 11.24 7.58
CA THR A 40 19.43 11.21 8.79
C THR A 40 19.78 9.76 8.99
N ASP A 41 21.03 9.49 9.34
CA ASP A 41 21.39 8.16 9.79
C ASP A 41 20.43 7.80 10.94
N LEU A 42 19.55 6.84 10.68
CA LEU A 42 18.50 6.44 11.63
C LEU A 42 19.12 5.66 12.79
N ASN A 43 20.42 5.33 12.68
CA ASN A 43 21.17 4.61 13.70
C ASN A 43 21.47 5.51 14.92
N PRO A 44 21.47 4.93 16.13
CA PRO A 44 22.05 5.60 17.28
C PRO A 44 23.57 5.77 17.10
N PRO A 45 24.19 6.85 17.62
CA PRO A 45 25.61 7.13 17.44
C PRO A 45 26.51 6.15 18.21
N ASN A 46 27.40 5.38 17.56
CA ASN A 46 28.21 4.32 18.21
C ASN A 46 29.19 4.76 19.32
N THR A 47 29.13 5.99 19.80
CA THR A 47 29.90 6.48 20.94
C THR A 47 29.30 5.98 22.25
N ALA A 48 30.11 5.31 23.06
CA ALA A 48 29.73 4.85 24.40
C ALA A 48 29.16 6.02 25.24
N PRO A 49 27.93 5.92 25.77
CA PRO A 49 27.33 6.94 26.61
C PRO A 49 27.89 6.89 28.04
N ALA A 50 27.65 7.93 28.84
CA ALA A 50 28.12 8.01 30.23
C ALA A 50 27.67 6.83 31.10
N VAL A 51 26.49 6.24 30.83
CA VAL A 51 26.04 5.06 31.58
C VAL A 51 26.93 3.82 31.38
N ALA A 52 27.69 3.76 30.27
CA ALA A 52 28.67 2.69 30.03
C ALA A 52 29.89 2.77 30.96
N GLU A 53 30.19 3.95 31.52
CA GLU A 53 31.30 4.13 32.48
C GLU A 53 31.00 3.48 33.84
N LEU A 54 29.74 3.12 34.11
CA LEU A 54 29.34 2.40 35.32
C LEU A 54 29.67 0.91 35.25
N PHE A 55 30.02 0.40 34.08
CA PHE A 55 30.32 -1.01 33.90
C PHE A 55 31.71 -1.32 34.43
N PRO A 56 31.85 -2.35 35.28
CA PRO A 56 33.15 -2.69 35.81
C PRO A 56 34.09 -3.20 34.71
N ASP A 57 35.39 -3.10 35.00
CA ASP A 57 36.44 -3.69 34.15
C ASP A 57 36.35 -5.21 34.17
N ALA A 58 36.89 -5.85 33.11
CA ALA A 58 36.84 -7.30 32.94
C ALA A 58 37.41 -8.05 34.15
N ASP A 59 38.49 -7.55 34.76
CA ASP A 59 39.15 -8.18 35.91
C ASP A 59 38.23 -8.30 37.13
N LEU A 60 37.39 -7.29 37.39
CA LEU A 60 36.47 -7.30 38.53
C LEU A 60 35.34 -8.33 38.35
N ILE A 61 34.98 -8.64 37.11
CA ILE A 61 33.97 -9.66 36.79
C ILE A 61 34.63 -11.05 36.71
N ALA A 62 35.84 -11.14 36.14
CA ALA A 62 36.54 -12.40 35.93
C ALA A 62 36.93 -13.09 37.26
N GLU A 63 37.31 -12.31 38.28
CA GLU A 63 37.69 -12.84 39.60
C GLU A 63 36.56 -13.68 40.27
N PRO A 64 35.33 -13.17 40.49
CA PRO A 64 34.23 -13.97 41.05
C PRO A 64 33.71 -15.02 40.07
N PHE A 65 33.84 -14.78 38.76
CA PHE A 65 33.46 -15.74 37.73
C PHE A 65 34.42 -16.94 37.69
N GLY A 66 35.64 -16.79 38.23
CA GLY A 66 36.65 -17.84 38.38
C GLY A 66 37.25 -18.33 37.06
N ARG A 67 37.05 -17.60 35.96
CA ARG A 67 37.59 -17.91 34.62
C ARG A 67 37.92 -16.61 33.89
N ASP A 68 38.88 -16.70 32.98
CA ASP A 68 39.19 -15.59 32.10
C ASP A 68 38.03 -15.33 31.13
N LEU A 69 37.72 -14.04 30.97
CA LEU A 69 36.59 -13.55 30.21
C LEU A 69 37.07 -12.70 29.05
N ILE A 70 36.50 -12.93 27.87
CA ILE A 70 36.75 -12.15 26.66
C ILE A 70 35.58 -11.20 26.46
N LEU A 71 35.88 -9.93 26.24
CA LEU A 71 34.89 -8.95 25.85
C LEU A 71 34.42 -9.27 24.42
N VAL A 72 33.18 -9.71 24.27
CA VAL A 72 32.58 -10.09 22.98
C VAL A 72 31.56 -9.06 22.49
N MET A 73 31.19 -8.08 23.32
CA MET A 73 30.30 -6.99 22.93
C MET A 73 30.44 -5.79 23.86
N ASP A 74 30.49 -4.57 23.34
CA ASP A 74 30.49 -3.31 24.08
C ASP A 74 29.80 -2.21 23.27
N SER A 75 28.47 -2.25 23.18
CA SER A 75 27.71 -1.50 22.18
C SER A 75 26.31 -1.13 22.67
N TYR A 76 25.45 -0.62 21.80
CA TYR A 76 24.01 -0.58 22.08
C TYR A 76 23.45 -1.97 22.36
N PRO A 77 22.34 -2.07 23.13
CA PRO A 77 21.78 -3.35 23.47
C PRO A 77 21.28 -4.13 22.25
N ASP A 78 21.64 -5.41 22.18
CA ASP A 78 21.29 -6.33 21.09
C ASP A 78 19.79 -6.66 21.16
N ASN A 79 18.99 -5.81 20.54
CA ASN A 79 17.56 -6.01 20.37
C ASN A 79 17.01 -5.21 19.21
N ARG A 80 15.83 -5.65 18.74
CA ARG A 80 15.10 -5.02 17.65
C ARG A 80 14.90 -3.50 17.78
N LEU A 81 14.76 -2.95 18.99
CA LEU A 81 14.63 -1.50 19.13
C LEU A 81 15.91 -0.76 18.72
N PHE A 82 17.11 -1.30 18.95
CA PHE A 82 18.38 -0.69 18.52
C PHE A 82 18.86 -1.21 17.18
N ASP A 83 18.50 -2.43 16.83
CA ASP A 83 18.83 -3.00 15.52
C ASP A 83 18.06 -2.24 14.44
N LEU A 84 16.72 -2.14 14.54
CA LEU A 84 15.88 -1.63 13.45
C LEU A 84 16.25 -0.21 13.01
N ASP A 85 16.34 -0.03 11.70
CA ASP A 85 16.58 1.27 11.04
C ASP A 85 15.28 1.99 10.64
N THR A 86 14.16 1.63 11.26
CA THR A 86 12.88 2.28 10.95
C THR A 86 12.72 3.62 11.68
N VAL A 87 12.00 4.55 11.05
CA VAL A 87 11.65 5.85 11.68
C VAL A 87 10.89 5.65 13.00
N MET A 88 10.12 4.58 13.11
CA MET A 88 9.38 4.22 14.34
C MET A 88 10.32 3.75 15.43
N ALA A 89 11.29 2.88 15.11
CA ALA A 89 12.30 2.46 16.08
C ALA A 89 13.08 3.66 16.60
N GLN A 90 13.48 4.60 15.72
CA GLN A 90 14.11 5.84 16.14
C GLN A 90 13.20 6.68 17.05
N ASP A 91 11.95 6.93 16.68
CA ASP A 91 11.04 7.72 17.50
C ASP A 91 10.77 7.08 18.86
N VAL A 92 10.65 5.74 18.92
CA VAL A 92 10.50 5.01 20.17
C VAL A 92 11.77 5.15 21.00
N ARG A 93 12.97 4.95 20.42
CA ARG A 93 14.25 5.19 21.10
C ARG A 93 14.29 6.60 21.68
N GLU A 94 14.06 7.63 20.87
CA GLU A 94 14.07 9.03 21.29
C GLU A 94 13.00 9.37 22.34
N ALA A 95 11.87 8.65 22.35
CA ALA A 95 10.76 8.87 23.28
C ALA A 95 10.89 8.10 24.61
N THR A 96 11.54 6.93 24.60
CA THR A 96 11.62 6.07 25.78
C THR A 96 13.01 5.99 26.39
N VAL A 97 14.07 6.01 25.57
CA VAL A 97 15.46 5.80 25.98
C VAL A 97 16.24 7.11 25.85
N ASP A 98 16.91 7.50 26.92
CA ASP A 98 17.89 8.60 26.94
C ASP A 98 19.27 8.07 26.57
N GLN A 99 19.71 7.02 27.26
CA GLN A 99 20.96 6.31 27.00
C GLN A 99 20.71 4.81 27.15
N ALA A 100 21.38 3.99 26.35
CA ALA A 100 21.43 2.56 26.60
C ALA A 100 22.76 1.99 26.13
N TRP A 101 23.24 0.97 26.81
CA TRP A 101 24.48 0.28 26.48
C TRP A 101 24.44 -1.15 27.01
N GLU A 102 25.08 -2.07 26.30
CA GLU A 102 25.20 -3.47 26.66
C GLU A 102 26.65 -3.90 26.51
N ARG A 103 27.16 -4.56 27.55
CA ARG A 103 28.48 -5.16 27.54
C ARG A 103 28.36 -6.64 27.84
N ARG A 104 29.00 -7.45 27.01
CA ARG A 104 28.95 -8.91 27.07
C ARG A 104 30.35 -9.47 27.12
N TRP A 105 30.58 -10.33 28.08
CA TRP A 105 31.77 -11.14 28.18
C TRP A 105 31.41 -12.60 28.07
N GLN A 106 32.33 -13.37 27.52
CA GLN A 106 32.18 -14.81 27.38
C GLN A 106 33.46 -15.49 27.79
N ASP A 107 33.36 -16.66 28.41
CA ASP A 107 34.54 -17.48 28.67
C ASP A 107 35.09 -18.08 27.37
N PHE A 108 36.31 -18.64 27.42
CA PHE A 108 36.96 -19.23 26.26
C PHE A 108 36.24 -20.48 25.72
N ASP A 109 35.46 -21.16 26.58
CA ASP A 109 34.67 -22.32 26.21
C ASP A 109 33.34 -21.92 25.54
N GLY A 110 32.97 -20.64 25.55
CA GLY A 110 31.74 -20.12 24.97
C GLY A 110 30.47 -20.40 25.79
N LEU A 111 30.59 -21.04 26.95
CA LEU A 111 29.47 -21.54 27.74
C LEU A 111 29.15 -20.65 28.95
N GLY A 112 30.17 -19.97 29.46
CA GLY A 112 30.05 -18.93 30.45
C GLY A 112 29.78 -17.60 29.77
N GLU A 113 28.79 -16.85 30.24
CA GLU A 113 28.46 -15.52 29.70
C GLU A 113 28.13 -14.56 30.84
N VAL A 114 28.65 -13.34 30.77
CA VAL A 114 28.21 -12.22 31.61
C VAL A 114 27.67 -11.14 30.70
N VAL A 115 26.40 -10.78 30.86
CA VAL A 115 25.74 -9.70 30.11
C VAL A 115 25.31 -8.62 31.07
N ILE A 116 25.79 -7.40 30.84
CA ILE A 116 25.37 -6.21 31.57
C ILE A 116 24.65 -5.29 30.61
N VAL A 117 23.41 -4.93 30.92
CA VAL A 117 22.59 -3.98 30.15
C VAL A 117 22.29 -2.79 31.04
N ALA A 118 22.60 -1.60 30.55
CA ALA A 118 22.17 -0.34 31.14
C ALA A 118 21.16 0.34 30.23
N ASP A 119 20.02 0.72 30.79
CA ASP A 119 19.02 1.56 30.16
C ASP A 119 18.74 2.78 31.06
N VAL A 120 19.01 3.99 30.55
CA VAL A 120 18.53 5.24 31.14
C VAL A 120 17.27 5.64 30.40
N MET A 121 16.12 5.49 31.06
CA MET A 121 14.82 5.82 30.49
C MET A 121 14.55 7.31 30.55
N ARG A 122 13.62 7.78 29.70
CA ARG A 122 13.20 9.18 29.72
C ARG A 122 12.27 9.55 30.86
N THR A 123 11.66 8.60 31.55
CA THR A 123 10.95 8.87 32.79
C THR A 123 11.04 7.66 33.70
N ALA A 124 11.04 7.84 35.02
CA ALA A 124 11.03 6.73 35.97
C ALA A 124 9.76 5.86 35.89
N ALA A 125 8.69 6.35 35.26
CA ALA A 125 7.46 5.59 35.02
C ALA A 125 7.59 4.55 33.89
N LEU A 126 8.59 4.74 33.01
CA LEU A 126 8.92 3.75 31.98
C LEU A 126 9.85 2.73 32.60
N THR A 127 9.38 1.51 32.76
CA THR A 127 10.26 0.37 33.03
C THR A 127 10.69 -0.25 31.71
N PRO A 128 11.95 -0.69 31.59
CA PRO A 128 12.33 -1.56 30.49
C PRO A 128 11.39 -2.76 30.50
N ARG A 129 10.62 -2.94 29.41
CA ARG A 129 9.77 -4.12 29.22
C ARG A 129 10.58 -5.42 29.07
N ARG A 130 11.91 -5.33 29.03
CA ARG A 130 12.77 -6.50 28.96
C ARG A 130 12.73 -7.24 30.30
N ALA A 131 12.32 -8.50 30.23
CA ALA A 131 12.58 -9.52 31.24
C ALA A 131 14.08 -9.88 31.30
N VAL A 132 14.98 -8.89 31.49
CA VAL A 132 16.41 -9.20 31.67
C VAL A 132 16.59 -10.05 32.92
N CYS A 133 15.82 -9.74 33.98
CA CYS A 133 15.81 -10.51 35.21
C CYS A 133 14.39 -10.72 35.75
N GLU A 134 13.79 -11.85 35.40
CA GLU A 134 12.59 -12.40 36.04
C GLU A 134 12.97 -13.76 36.64
N PRO A 135 13.54 -13.80 37.86
CA PRO A 135 14.06 -15.04 38.41
C PRO A 135 12.93 -15.99 38.82
N GLU A 136 13.10 -17.28 38.52
CA GLU A 136 12.24 -18.35 39.02
C GLU A 136 12.49 -18.60 40.52
N VAL A 137 13.76 -18.51 40.93
CA VAL A 137 14.19 -18.70 42.32
C VAL A 137 14.87 -17.42 42.80
N PRO A 138 14.15 -16.53 43.52
CA PRO A 138 14.73 -15.27 43.99
C PRO A 138 15.78 -15.48 45.09
N PHE A 139 16.84 -14.67 45.08
CA PHE A 139 17.77 -14.53 46.20
C PHE A 139 18.02 -13.05 46.52
N ASN A 140 18.39 -12.74 47.77
CA ASN A 140 18.51 -11.37 48.23
C ASN A 140 19.93 -10.83 47.96
N VAL A 141 20.03 -9.71 47.24
CA VAL A 141 21.26 -8.96 47.04
C VAL A 141 21.02 -7.51 47.46
N ALA A 142 21.82 -7.00 48.38
CA ALA A 142 21.66 -5.65 48.90
C ALA A 142 21.84 -4.62 47.77
N GLY A 143 20.87 -3.74 47.56
CA GLY A 143 20.91 -2.73 46.50
C GLY A 143 20.24 -3.14 45.18
N ALA A 144 19.98 -4.44 44.96
CA ALA A 144 19.18 -4.89 43.82
C ALA A 144 17.67 -4.71 44.08
N THR A 145 16.93 -4.32 43.04
CA THR A 145 15.45 -4.28 43.05
C THR A 145 14.88 -5.69 42.92
N THR A 146 15.48 -6.52 42.08
CA THR A 146 15.20 -7.96 41.97
C THR A 146 16.51 -8.70 41.72
N ALA A 147 16.65 -9.91 42.27
CA ALA A 147 17.78 -10.78 41.99
C ALA A 147 17.36 -12.25 42.21
N GLY A 148 17.98 -13.16 41.49
CA GLY A 148 17.64 -14.57 41.57
C GLY A 148 18.22 -15.41 40.44
N TYR A 149 17.95 -16.72 40.49
CA TYR A 149 18.20 -17.63 39.39
C TYR A 149 17.00 -17.66 38.44
N ARG A 150 17.24 -17.42 37.16
CA ARG A 150 16.28 -17.71 36.09
C ARG A 150 16.22 -19.20 35.82
N TYR A 151 17.37 -19.85 35.92
CA TYR A 151 17.51 -21.30 35.84
C TYR A 151 18.68 -21.74 36.71
N SER A 152 18.52 -22.85 37.43
CA SER A 152 19.60 -23.49 38.17
C SER A 152 19.37 -24.98 38.23
N GLY A 153 20.12 -25.75 37.45
CA GLY A 153 19.98 -27.20 37.38
C GLY A 153 21.08 -27.87 36.58
N GLY A 154 21.41 -29.12 36.93
CA GLY A 154 22.50 -29.87 36.30
C GLY A 154 23.85 -29.22 36.58
N ALA A 155 24.62 -28.97 35.52
CA ALA A 155 25.91 -28.28 35.55
C ALA A 155 25.83 -26.84 35.01
N PHE A 156 24.63 -26.23 34.97
CA PHE A 156 24.39 -24.89 34.42
C PHE A 156 23.51 -24.05 35.35
N SER A 157 23.83 -22.77 35.50
CA SER A 157 22.95 -21.79 36.13
C SER A 157 23.00 -20.44 35.43
N GLU A 158 21.86 -19.77 35.40
CA GLU A 158 21.69 -18.41 34.94
C GLU A 158 21.16 -17.57 36.11
N ALA A 159 22.04 -16.79 36.74
CA ALA A 159 21.70 -15.81 37.76
C ALA A 159 21.48 -14.44 37.12
N CYS A 160 20.66 -13.60 37.74
CA CYS A 160 20.46 -12.24 37.29
C CYS A 160 20.18 -11.29 38.46
N ALA A 161 20.41 -9.99 38.23
CA ALA A 161 19.90 -8.93 39.08
C ALA A 161 19.48 -7.71 38.26
N LEU A 162 18.53 -6.94 38.77
CA LEU A 162 18.09 -5.64 38.26
C LEU A 162 18.24 -4.60 39.37
N ILE A 163 18.96 -3.52 39.10
CA ILE A 163 19.10 -2.34 39.95
C ILE A 163 18.32 -1.20 39.27
N SER A 164 17.32 -0.65 39.94
CA SER A 164 16.53 0.48 39.43
C SER A 164 16.62 1.67 40.38
N VAL A 165 17.20 2.79 39.90
CA VAL A 165 17.31 4.05 40.66
C VAL A 165 16.74 5.19 39.81
N GLY A 166 15.50 5.58 40.12
CA GLY A 166 14.75 6.55 39.33
C GLY A 166 14.49 6.02 37.92
N ARG A 167 15.11 6.67 36.92
CA ARG A 167 15.07 6.35 35.49
C ARG A 167 16.26 5.52 35.00
N GLN A 168 17.23 5.21 35.86
CA GLN A 168 18.35 4.35 35.52
C GLN A 168 18.02 2.90 35.87
N HIS A 169 18.18 2.00 34.92
CA HIS A 169 17.97 0.57 35.10
C HIS A 169 19.23 -0.16 34.61
N LEU A 170 19.94 -0.81 35.53
CA LEU A 170 21.07 -1.68 35.21
C LEU A 170 20.68 -3.11 35.53
N ALA A 171 20.83 -3.99 34.55
CA ALA A 171 20.59 -5.41 34.71
C ALA A 171 21.87 -6.19 34.40
N ILE A 172 22.14 -7.20 35.21
CA ILE A 172 23.19 -8.18 34.96
C ILE A 172 22.55 -9.56 34.80
N ARG A 173 23.09 -10.35 33.89
CA ARG A 173 22.80 -11.76 33.70
C ARG A 173 24.13 -12.52 33.64
N VAL A 174 24.25 -13.57 34.44
CA VAL A 174 25.45 -14.40 34.51
C VAL A 174 25.06 -15.85 34.29
N SER A 175 25.53 -16.41 33.17
CA SER A 175 25.44 -17.83 32.84
C SER A 175 26.77 -18.49 33.17
N ALA A 176 26.75 -19.54 33.98
CA ALA A 176 27.95 -20.29 34.36
C ALA A 176 27.72 -21.79 34.18
N VAL A 177 28.79 -22.51 33.82
CA VAL A 177 28.78 -23.97 33.61
C VAL A 177 29.92 -24.65 34.36
N GLY A 178 29.69 -25.88 34.85
CA GLY A 178 30.67 -26.72 35.54
C GLY A 178 30.46 -26.78 37.05
N GLU A 179 31.44 -27.26 37.81
CA GLU A 179 31.35 -27.28 39.28
C GLU A 179 31.18 -25.86 39.84
N ASP A 180 30.43 -25.72 40.93
CA ASP A 180 30.13 -24.44 41.60
C ASP A 180 29.47 -23.38 40.70
N HIS A 181 28.87 -23.76 39.56
CA HIS A 181 28.27 -22.81 38.61
C HIS A 181 27.26 -21.86 39.29
N ALA A 182 26.45 -22.38 40.23
CA ALA A 182 25.46 -21.62 40.97
C ALA A 182 26.14 -20.55 41.83
N ASP A 183 27.13 -20.94 42.62
CA ASP A 183 27.86 -20.01 43.48
C ASP A 183 28.67 -19.00 42.67
N ARG A 184 29.32 -19.40 41.57
CA ARG A 184 30.04 -18.45 40.69
C ARG A 184 29.11 -17.43 40.06
N SER A 185 27.99 -17.88 39.49
CA SER A 185 27.02 -16.97 38.86
C SER A 185 26.40 -16.01 39.88
N ARG A 186 26.08 -16.50 41.09
CA ARG A 186 25.58 -15.67 42.19
C ARG A 186 26.61 -14.69 42.72
N ASN A 187 27.83 -15.14 43.03
CA ASN A 187 28.89 -14.28 43.54
C ASN A 187 29.24 -13.17 42.55
N THR A 188 29.25 -13.48 41.25
CA THR A 188 29.46 -12.48 40.18
C THR A 188 28.34 -11.44 40.17
N VAL A 189 27.08 -11.87 40.34
CA VAL A 189 25.93 -10.94 40.47
C VAL A 189 26.05 -10.09 41.73
N GLU A 190 26.39 -10.67 42.88
CA GLU A 190 26.56 -9.94 44.16
C GLU A 190 27.68 -8.89 44.05
N GLN A 191 28.85 -9.27 43.53
CA GLN A 191 29.98 -8.36 43.34
C GLN A 191 29.67 -7.23 42.35
N PHE A 192 28.95 -7.50 41.26
CA PHE A 192 28.49 -6.47 40.35
C PHE A 192 27.55 -5.47 41.04
N VAL A 193 26.56 -5.96 41.80
CA VAL A 193 25.61 -5.09 42.50
C VAL A 193 26.31 -4.25 43.56
N ASP A 194 27.22 -4.84 44.34
CA ASP A 194 28.01 -4.13 45.34
C ASP A 194 28.90 -3.03 44.73
N HIS A 195 29.44 -3.26 43.53
CA HIS A 195 30.21 -2.26 42.79
C HIS A 195 29.33 -1.12 42.27
N VAL A 196 28.21 -1.44 41.62
CA VAL A 196 27.43 -0.49 40.82
C VAL A 196 26.38 0.26 41.65
N ALA A 197 25.67 -0.43 42.56
CA ALA A 197 24.55 0.18 43.28
C ALA A 197 24.92 1.46 44.06
N PRO A 198 26.10 1.56 44.71
CA PRO A 198 26.51 2.79 45.40
C PRO A 198 26.81 3.98 44.47
N GLN A 199 27.10 3.72 43.20
CA GLN A 199 27.45 4.75 42.20
C GLN A 199 26.21 5.36 41.53
N LEU A 200 25.06 4.68 41.62
CA LEU A 200 23.82 5.12 41.00
C LEU A 200 23.15 6.24 41.81
N ALA A 201 23.04 7.42 41.19
CA ALA A 201 22.25 8.53 41.70
C ALA A 201 20.93 8.67 40.89
N PRO A 202 19.79 9.01 41.53
CA PRO A 202 18.55 9.24 40.81
C PRO A 202 18.71 10.44 39.87
N LEU A 203 18.43 10.21 38.58
CA LEU A 203 18.38 11.27 37.58
C LEU A 203 16.98 11.88 37.52
N ALA A 204 16.91 13.18 37.28
CA ALA A 204 15.64 13.88 37.09
C ALA A 204 14.95 13.43 35.79
N ASP A 205 13.61 13.38 35.80
CA ASP A 205 12.84 13.12 34.59
C ASP A 205 13.07 14.22 33.55
N LEU A 206 13.40 13.80 32.34
CA LEU A 206 13.41 14.64 31.16
C LEU A 206 11.96 14.85 30.70
N PRO A 207 11.71 15.95 29.97
CA PRO A 207 10.42 16.16 29.34
C PRO A 207 10.05 14.95 28.50
N HIS A 208 8.84 14.43 28.72
CA HIS A 208 8.29 13.38 27.90
C HIS A 208 8.22 13.89 26.46
N VAL A 209 8.94 13.25 25.55
CA VAL A 209 8.75 13.47 24.11
C VAL A 209 7.44 12.79 23.79
N THR A 210 6.36 13.57 23.78
CA THR A 210 5.00 13.04 23.61
C THR A 210 4.70 12.69 22.16
N SER A 211 5.59 13.01 21.22
CA SER A 211 5.35 12.83 19.80
C SER A 211 6.34 11.89 19.15
N LEU A 212 5.82 10.79 18.58
CA LEU A 212 6.46 10.04 17.49
C LEU A 212 6.46 10.91 16.22
N THR A 213 7.16 12.05 16.27
CA THR A 213 6.98 13.17 15.34
C THR A 213 7.41 12.78 13.93
N ARG A 214 8.51 12.04 13.77
CA ARG A 214 9.04 11.72 12.43
C ARG A 214 8.20 10.66 11.72
N SER A 215 7.84 9.58 12.41
CA SER A 215 6.98 8.51 11.86
C SER A 215 5.61 9.07 11.48
N ARG A 216 5.09 9.96 12.34
CA ARG A 216 3.85 10.70 12.06
C ARG A 216 3.98 11.54 10.81
N THR A 217 5.10 12.23 10.60
CA THR A 217 5.32 13.04 9.39
C THR A 217 5.41 12.19 8.13
N VAL A 218 6.05 11.02 8.19
CA VAL A 218 6.07 10.06 7.07
C VAL A 218 4.66 9.57 6.73
N ILE A 219 3.86 9.20 7.74
CA ILE A 219 2.46 8.77 7.53
C ILE A 219 1.62 9.91 6.97
N ILE A 220 1.69 11.11 7.56
CA ILE A 220 0.95 12.30 7.09
C ILE A 220 1.34 12.64 5.65
N ARG A 221 2.61 12.48 5.27
CA ARG A 221 3.06 12.66 3.88
C ARG A 221 2.41 11.68 2.93
N ALA A 222 2.44 10.39 3.27
CA ALA A 222 1.87 9.35 2.43
C ALA A 222 0.36 9.58 2.23
N GLU A 223 -0.35 9.94 3.30
CA GLU A 223 -1.77 10.32 3.26
C GLU A 223 -2.00 11.57 2.39
N PHE A 224 -1.21 12.62 2.59
CA PHE A 224 -1.32 13.88 1.85
C PHE A 224 -1.03 13.73 0.36
N VAL A 225 0.03 12.99 0.00
CA VAL A 225 0.38 12.66 -1.39
C VAL A 225 -0.70 11.81 -2.03
N GLY A 226 -1.23 10.81 -1.32
CA GLY A 226 -2.36 10.00 -1.78
C GLY A 226 -3.60 10.86 -2.06
N LEU A 227 -3.93 11.79 -1.15
CA LEU A 227 -5.04 12.72 -1.32
C LEU A 227 -4.80 13.67 -2.51
N LEU A 228 -3.59 14.20 -2.65
CA LEU A 228 -3.17 15.03 -3.78
C LEU A 228 -3.30 14.30 -5.10
N ALA A 229 -2.84 13.05 -5.19
CA ALA A 229 -2.95 12.24 -6.40
C ALA A 229 -4.42 12.02 -6.79
N LEU A 230 -5.28 11.66 -5.83
CA LEU A 230 -6.72 11.50 -6.06
C LEU A 230 -7.37 12.82 -6.52
N THR A 231 -6.97 13.93 -5.91
CA THR A 231 -7.44 15.27 -6.25
C THR A 231 -6.97 15.68 -7.64
N ALA A 232 -5.71 15.46 -7.97
CA ALA A 232 -5.14 15.73 -9.28
C ALA A 232 -5.83 14.91 -10.36
N ILE A 233 -6.09 13.61 -10.13
CA ILE A 233 -6.84 12.76 -11.09
C ILE A 233 -8.25 13.30 -11.33
N THR A 234 -8.96 13.70 -10.27
CA THR A 234 -10.34 14.23 -10.41
C THR A 234 -10.36 15.61 -11.09
N VAL A 235 -9.39 16.47 -10.79
CA VAL A 235 -9.24 17.81 -11.38
C VAL A 235 -8.74 17.72 -12.83
N LEU A 236 -7.66 16.99 -13.13
CA LEU A 236 -7.17 16.78 -14.50
C LEU A 236 -8.24 16.15 -15.39
N ALA A 237 -8.98 15.14 -14.91
CA ALA A 237 -10.07 14.53 -15.68
C ALA A 237 -11.19 15.54 -16.03
N SER A 238 -11.27 16.66 -15.32
CA SER A 238 -12.20 17.76 -15.55
C SER A 238 -11.60 18.90 -16.40
N LEU A 239 -10.29 19.17 -16.29
CA LEU A 239 -9.54 20.20 -17.02
C LEU A 239 -9.13 19.74 -18.43
N LEU A 240 -8.78 18.46 -18.61
CA LEU A 240 -8.38 17.85 -19.88
C LEU A 240 -9.52 17.73 -20.89
N ASP A 241 -10.76 18.09 -20.54
CA ASP A 241 -11.86 18.14 -21.49
C ASP A 241 -11.68 19.35 -22.42
N ARG A 242 -10.85 19.20 -23.45
CA ARG A 242 -10.50 20.19 -24.48
C ARG A 242 -11.71 20.95 -25.03
N ARG A 243 -12.86 20.28 -25.13
CA ARG A 243 -14.13 20.86 -25.62
C ARG A 243 -14.77 21.85 -24.64
N ARG A 244 -14.37 21.89 -23.36
CA ARG A 244 -14.80 22.91 -22.38
C ARG A 244 -14.10 24.24 -22.65
N TRP A 245 -12.78 24.21 -22.88
CA TRP A 245 -11.99 25.40 -23.19
C TRP A 245 -12.42 26.05 -24.51
N GLN A 246 -12.68 25.24 -25.54
CA GLN A 246 -13.21 25.73 -26.82
C GLN A 246 -14.55 26.48 -26.65
N GLY A 247 -15.42 26.05 -25.73
CA GLY A 247 -16.70 26.71 -25.47
C GLY A 247 -16.60 28.01 -24.65
N LEU A 248 -15.54 28.18 -23.86
CA LEU A 248 -15.24 29.45 -23.19
C LEU A 248 -14.67 30.45 -24.21
N ALA A 249 -13.77 30.01 -25.08
CA ALA A 249 -13.16 30.84 -26.12
C ALA A 249 -14.18 31.32 -27.18
N SER A 250 -15.05 30.43 -27.66
CA SER A 250 -16.08 30.80 -28.66
C SER A 250 -17.16 31.73 -28.11
N GLY A 251 -17.26 31.81 -26.78
CA GLY A 251 -18.22 32.63 -26.07
C GLY A 251 -17.98 34.13 -26.15
N LEU A 252 -16.78 34.55 -26.57
CA LEU A 252 -16.37 35.95 -26.71
C LEU A 252 -16.68 36.53 -28.10
N LEU A 253 -17.07 35.69 -29.07
CA LEU A 253 -17.17 36.06 -30.49
C LEU A 253 -18.61 35.99 -31.05
N ARG A 254 -19.66 35.84 -30.22
CA ARG A 254 -21.04 35.69 -30.73
C ARG A 254 -21.78 37.02 -30.83
N GLN A 255 -22.47 37.19 -31.96
CA GLN A 255 -23.35 38.33 -32.28
C GLN A 255 -24.70 38.27 -31.52
N ALA A 256 -25.45 39.37 -31.61
CA ALA A 256 -26.71 39.61 -30.88
C ALA A 256 -27.81 38.57 -31.18
N PRO A 257 -28.71 38.27 -30.22
CA PRO A 257 -29.71 37.22 -30.34
C PRO A 257 -30.84 37.57 -31.34
N ASP A 258 -31.17 36.62 -32.21
CA ASP A 258 -32.40 36.61 -33.00
C ASP A 258 -33.59 36.15 -32.13
N PRO A 259 -34.70 36.89 -32.05
CA PRO A 259 -35.87 36.50 -31.25
C PRO A 259 -36.53 35.17 -31.67
N GLU A 260 -36.36 34.71 -32.92
CA GLU A 260 -36.87 33.40 -33.37
C GLU A 260 -35.96 32.23 -32.95
N ARG A 261 -34.74 32.53 -32.48
CA ARG A 261 -33.70 31.54 -32.12
C ARG A 261 -33.21 31.70 -30.70
N VAL A 262 -33.56 30.74 -29.85
CA VAL A 262 -33.15 30.74 -28.44
C VAL A 262 -31.83 29.99 -28.28
N ASP A 263 -30.70 30.71 -28.22
CA ASP A 263 -29.39 30.14 -27.86
C ASP A 263 -29.30 29.87 -26.35
N LEU A 264 -29.21 28.60 -25.98
CA LEU A 264 -29.02 28.16 -24.59
C LEU A 264 -27.57 28.26 -24.12
N GLY A 265 -26.63 28.58 -25.01
CA GLY A 265 -25.20 28.66 -24.76
C GLY A 265 -24.80 29.49 -23.53
N PRO A 266 -25.29 30.72 -23.34
CA PRO A 266 -24.96 31.55 -22.18
C PRO A 266 -25.44 30.94 -20.85
N THR A 267 -26.71 30.55 -20.77
CA THR A 267 -27.32 29.92 -19.57
C THR A 267 -26.58 28.65 -19.19
N ARG A 268 -26.29 27.81 -20.19
CA ARG A 268 -25.56 26.56 -20.02
C ARG A 268 -24.13 26.77 -19.55
N ARG A 269 -23.43 27.78 -20.09
CA ARG A 269 -22.08 28.16 -19.63
C ARG A 269 -22.12 28.56 -18.17
N HIS A 270 -23.04 29.44 -17.78
CA HIS A 270 -23.20 29.90 -16.40
C HIS A 270 -23.41 28.73 -15.43
N VAL A 271 -24.40 27.87 -15.68
CA VAL A 271 -24.67 26.70 -14.81
C VAL A 271 -23.45 25.77 -14.73
N SER A 272 -22.80 25.47 -15.86
CA SER A 272 -21.64 24.56 -15.89
C SER A 272 -20.43 25.11 -15.12
N SER A 273 -20.21 26.42 -15.17
CA SER A 273 -19.07 27.05 -14.49
C SER A 273 -19.35 27.24 -13.00
N THR A 274 -20.59 27.46 -12.59
CA THR A 274 -20.99 27.41 -11.17
C THR A 274 -20.77 26.04 -10.55
N ILE A 275 -21.17 24.96 -11.25
CA ILE A 275 -20.90 23.58 -10.79
C ILE A 275 -19.39 23.35 -10.63
N THR A 276 -18.60 23.84 -11.58
CA THR A 276 -17.14 23.68 -11.54
C THR A 276 -16.52 24.45 -10.37
N ALA A 277 -16.97 25.69 -10.14
CA ALA A 277 -16.55 26.48 -8.99
C ALA A 277 -16.90 25.77 -7.66
N LEU A 278 -18.13 25.26 -7.51
CA LEU A 278 -18.55 24.51 -6.31
C LEU A 278 -17.70 23.25 -6.09
N ALA A 279 -17.36 22.52 -7.17
CA ALA A 279 -16.50 21.35 -7.06
C ALA A 279 -15.07 21.72 -6.61
N LEU A 280 -14.50 22.82 -7.10
CA LEU A 280 -13.21 23.33 -6.65
C LEU A 280 -13.27 23.78 -5.18
N TRP A 281 -14.33 24.47 -4.77
CA TRP A 281 -14.53 24.86 -3.37
C TRP A 281 -14.68 23.66 -2.44
N ARG A 282 -15.34 22.57 -2.88
CA ARG A 282 -15.36 21.32 -2.11
C ARG A 282 -13.97 20.73 -1.94
N ILE A 283 -13.17 20.70 -3.00
CA ILE A 283 -11.78 20.22 -2.92
C ILE A 283 -10.96 21.09 -1.96
N ALA A 284 -11.10 22.41 -2.06
CA ALA A 284 -10.48 23.35 -1.13
C ALA A 284 -10.88 23.04 0.32
N LEU A 285 -12.18 22.84 0.58
CA LEU A 285 -12.69 22.49 1.91
C LEU A 285 -12.08 21.19 2.44
N ILE A 286 -11.96 20.16 1.61
CA ILE A 286 -11.36 18.86 1.99
C ILE A 286 -9.88 19.03 2.33
N LEU A 287 -9.11 19.75 1.50
CA LEU A 287 -7.68 19.99 1.72
C LEU A 287 -7.44 20.83 3.00
N TRP A 288 -8.27 21.85 3.23
CA TRP A 288 -8.19 22.66 4.44
C TRP A 288 -8.63 21.89 5.69
N ALA A 289 -9.65 21.04 5.58
CA ALA A 289 -10.09 20.15 6.64
C ALA A 289 -8.96 19.19 7.04
N HIS A 290 -8.26 18.59 6.06
CA HIS A 290 -7.07 17.77 6.31
C HIS A 290 -5.97 18.58 7.01
N ARG A 291 -5.67 19.78 6.50
CA ARG A 291 -4.64 20.64 7.09
C ARG A 291 -4.95 20.98 8.54
N LEU A 292 -6.20 21.32 8.84
CA LEU A 292 -6.66 21.63 10.19
C LEU A 292 -6.53 20.41 11.11
N THR A 293 -6.90 19.21 10.65
CA THR A 293 -6.74 18.01 11.48
C THR A 293 -5.30 17.60 11.68
N CYS A 294 -4.40 17.88 10.73
CA CYS A 294 -2.96 17.72 10.94
C CYS A 294 -2.43 18.62 12.06
N SER A 295 -2.97 19.85 12.18
CA SER A 295 -2.54 20.83 13.20
C SER A 295 -3.06 20.56 14.61
N VAL A 296 -4.10 19.74 14.78
CA VAL A 296 -4.69 19.40 16.08
C VAL A 296 -4.25 17.98 16.50
N SER A 297 -3.23 17.88 17.35
CA SER A 297 -2.61 16.63 17.87
C SER A 297 -3.51 15.85 18.86
N LEU A 298 -3.32 14.58 19.28
CA LEU A 298 -2.15 13.68 19.29
C LEU A 298 -2.47 12.15 19.37
N LEU A 299 -3.71 11.67 19.58
CA LEU A 299 -4.01 10.21 19.62
C LEU A 299 -5.31 9.77 18.92
N SER A 300 -6.23 10.69 18.61
CA SER A 300 -7.44 10.42 17.81
C SER A 300 -7.25 10.66 16.30
N GLY A 301 -6.03 11.01 15.87
CA GLY A 301 -5.75 11.80 14.67
C GLY A 301 -6.16 11.19 13.33
N THR A 302 -5.91 9.91 13.06
CA THR A 302 -6.28 9.28 11.78
C THR A 302 -7.80 9.12 11.67
N LEU A 303 -8.43 8.57 12.70
CA LEU A 303 -9.88 8.41 12.76
C LEU A 303 -10.61 9.76 12.73
N ALA A 304 -10.14 10.74 13.51
CA ALA A 304 -10.66 12.10 13.50
C ALA A 304 -10.45 12.80 12.15
N THR A 305 -9.29 12.61 11.51
CA THR A 305 -9.00 13.12 10.15
C THR A 305 -9.96 12.50 9.15
N MET A 306 -10.16 11.17 9.17
CA MET A 306 -11.10 10.48 8.29
C MET A 306 -12.54 10.96 8.50
N VAL A 307 -12.99 11.05 9.75
CA VAL A 307 -14.32 11.58 10.09
C VAL A 307 -14.47 13.01 9.59
N THR A 308 -13.45 13.86 9.79
CA THR A 308 -13.46 15.26 9.36
C THR A 308 -13.46 15.39 7.85
N LEU A 309 -12.70 14.57 7.13
CA LEU A 309 -12.70 14.50 5.66
C LEU A 309 -14.06 14.05 5.13
N VAL A 310 -14.68 13.05 5.75
CA VAL A 310 -16.02 12.57 5.41
C VAL A 310 -17.06 13.66 5.66
N VAL A 311 -17.00 14.34 6.81
CA VAL A 311 -17.90 15.46 7.14
C VAL A 311 -17.69 16.62 6.16
N ALA A 312 -16.45 17.02 5.88
CA ALA A 312 -16.12 18.07 4.91
C ALA A 312 -16.65 17.73 3.51
N TYR A 313 -16.53 16.48 3.08
CA TYR A 313 -17.11 16.00 1.83
C TYR A 313 -18.63 16.07 1.82
N ILE A 314 -19.30 15.57 2.87
CA ILE A 314 -20.77 15.58 3.01
C ILE A 314 -21.29 17.03 3.01
N VAL A 315 -20.68 17.92 3.79
CA VAL A 315 -21.00 19.35 3.85
C VAL A 315 -20.81 20.00 2.49
N GLY A 316 -19.67 19.75 1.83
CA GLY A 316 -19.40 20.28 0.50
C GLY A 316 -20.46 19.86 -0.53
N VAL A 317 -20.92 18.61 -0.50
CA VAL A 317 -22.00 18.14 -1.37
C VAL A 317 -23.36 18.72 -0.97
N ALA A 318 -23.65 18.88 0.32
CA ALA A 318 -24.89 19.49 0.80
C ALA A 318 -25.00 20.96 0.38
N VAL A 319 -23.90 21.72 0.48
CA VAL A 319 -23.79 23.10 -0.01
C VAL A 319 -23.94 23.16 -1.52
N GLU A 320 -23.21 22.32 -2.27
CA GLU A 320 -23.35 22.23 -3.73
C GLU A 320 -24.82 22.02 -4.11
N ARG A 321 -25.50 21.09 -3.42
CA ARG A 321 -26.92 20.81 -3.64
C ARG A 321 -27.82 21.98 -3.30
N ALA A 322 -27.63 22.62 -2.15
CA ALA A 322 -28.43 23.76 -1.72
C ALA A 322 -28.31 24.93 -2.71
N VAL A 323 -27.10 25.21 -3.17
CA VAL A 323 -26.81 26.24 -4.18
C VAL A 323 -27.47 25.88 -5.51
N LEU A 324 -27.30 24.64 -5.99
CA LEU A 324 -27.94 24.21 -7.23
C LEU A 324 -29.47 24.25 -7.14
N THR A 325 -30.07 23.85 -6.02
CA THR A 325 -31.53 23.95 -5.85
C THR A 325 -32.05 25.39 -5.82
N ARG A 326 -31.23 26.36 -5.41
CA ARG A 326 -31.60 27.79 -5.46
C ARG A 326 -31.41 28.38 -6.86
N LEU A 327 -30.36 27.96 -7.57
CA LEU A 327 -30.00 28.51 -8.89
C LEU A 327 -30.80 27.90 -10.04
N SER A 328 -31.16 26.62 -9.94
CA SER A 328 -32.03 25.97 -10.92
C SER A 328 -33.45 25.88 -10.35
N PRO A 329 -34.40 26.73 -10.78
CA PRO A 329 -35.82 26.57 -10.44
C PRO A 329 -36.44 25.30 -11.05
N LEU A 330 -35.63 24.50 -11.75
CA LEU A 330 -35.96 23.17 -12.22
C LEU A 330 -36.48 22.31 -11.05
N ARG A 331 -37.81 22.21 -10.98
CA ARG A 331 -38.51 21.31 -10.05
C ARG A 331 -37.97 19.91 -10.29
N ARG A 332 -37.13 19.43 -9.37
CA ARG A 332 -36.65 18.04 -9.40
C ARG A 332 -37.85 17.13 -9.28
N VAL A 333 -38.14 16.40 -10.34
CA VAL A 333 -39.04 15.27 -10.25
C VAL A 333 -38.35 14.23 -9.38
N LYS A 334 -38.92 13.99 -8.19
CA LYS A 334 -38.61 12.80 -7.41
C LYS A 334 -39.08 11.61 -8.25
N LEU A 335 -38.23 11.13 -9.16
CA LEU A 335 -38.55 10.09 -10.14
C LEU A 335 -39.06 8.83 -9.44
N ILE A 336 -38.47 8.52 -8.29
CA ILE A 336 -38.85 7.37 -7.46
C ILE A 336 -39.77 7.87 -6.35
N ARG A 337 -41.08 7.63 -6.47
CA ARG A 337 -42.08 7.82 -5.42
C ARG A 337 -42.59 6.47 -4.92
N GLY A 338 -43.02 6.43 -3.65
CA GLY A 338 -43.59 5.22 -3.05
C GLY A 338 -42.56 4.11 -2.74
N PRO A 339 -42.97 2.83 -2.71
CA PRO A 339 -42.16 1.72 -2.23
C PRO A 339 -40.92 1.45 -3.08
N ALA A 340 -40.88 1.90 -4.34
CA ALA A 340 -39.70 1.82 -5.20
C ALA A 340 -38.48 2.59 -4.64
N ARG A 341 -38.67 3.47 -3.63
CA ARG A 341 -37.56 4.13 -2.92
C ARG A 341 -36.73 3.17 -2.09
N ILE A 342 -37.33 2.08 -1.59
CA ILE A 342 -36.67 1.12 -0.71
C ILE A 342 -35.48 0.46 -1.42
N PRO A 343 -35.61 -0.18 -2.59
CA PRO A 343 -34.45 -0.80 -3.26
C PRO A 343 -33.39 0.22 -3.70
N ALA A 344 -33.78 1.43 -4.08
CA ALA A 344 -32.82 2.50 -4.39
C ALA A 344 -32.05 2.96 -3.14
N LEU A 345 -32.71 3.05 -1.99
CA LEU A 345 -32.11 3.37 -0.70
C LEU A 345 -31.20 2.23 -0.22
N LEU A 346 -31.63 0.98 -0.32
CA LEU A 346 -30.82 -0.20 0.03
C LEU A 346 -29.56 -0.30 -0.84
N GLY A 347 -29.70 -0.11 -2.16
CA GLY A 347 -28.54 -0.04 -3.06
C GLY A 347 -27.61 1.12 -2.71
N THR A 348 -28.17 2.24 -2.24
CA THR A 348 -27.41 3.39 -1.78
C THR A 348 -26.62 3.10 -0.51
N LEU A 349 -27.27 2.55 0.50
CA LEU A 349 -26.65 2.14 1.76
C LEU A 349 -25.58 1.07 1.51
N GLY A 350 -25.82 0.11 0.61
CA GLY A 350 -24.83 -0.89 0.21
C GLY A 350 -23.57 -0.28 -0.41
N THR A 351 -23.70 0.67 -1.34
CA THR A 351 -22.56 1.40 -1.90
C THR A 351 -21.79 2.17 -0.83
N LEU A 352 -22.49 2.85 0.10
CA LEU A 352 -21.84 3.56 1.20
C LEU A 352 -21.08 2.60 2.14
N GLY A 353 -21.66 1.44 2.45
CA GLY A 353 -21.01 0.39 3.22
C GLY A 353 -19.71 -0.09 2.57
N ILE A 354 -19.73 -0.40 1.28
CA ILE A 354 -18.52 -0.82 0.54
C ILE A 354 -17.45 0.27 0.54
N ILE A 355 -17.82 1.54 0.34
CA ILE A 355 -16.88 2.67 0.38
C ILE A 355 -16.27 2.80 1.79
N ALA A 356 -17.09 2.68 2.84
CA ALA A 356 -16.60 2.72 4.22
C ALA A 356 -15.63 1.57 4.52
N SER A 357 -15.93 0.35 4.07
CA SER A 357 -15.02 -0.80 4.20
C SER A 357 -13.71 -0.59 3.44
N ALA A 358 -13.76 -0.02 2.23
CA ALA A 358 -12.56 0.31 1.49
C ALA A 358 -11.70 1.36 2.21
N LEU A 359 -12.31 2.42 2.74
CA LEU A 359 -11.62 3.42 3.55
C LEU A 359 -11.01 2.81 4.82
N ALA A 360 -11.72 1.87 5.46
CA ALA A 360 -11.19 1.13 6.61
C ALA A 360 -9.96 0.29 6.23
N LEU A 361 -9.98 -0.40 5.07
CA LEU A 361 -8.82 -1.15 4.58
C LEU A 361 -7.64 -0.25 4.21
N VAL A 362 -7.88 0.92 3.60
CA VAL A 362 -6.83 1.92 3.36
C VAL A 362 -6.21 2.37 4.68
N THR A 363 -7.05 2.72 5.66
CA THR A 363 -6.62 3.13 7.00
C THR A 363 -5.82 2.02 7.67
N LEU A 364 -6.30 0.78 7.59
CA LEU A 364 -5.62 -0.39 8.13
C LEU A 364 -4.25 -0.57 7.47
N GLY A 365 -4.19 -0.49 6.14
CA GLY A 365 -2.94 -0.59 5.39
C GLY A 365 -1.91 0.47 5.80
N PHE A 366 -2.30 1.74 5.88
CA PHE A 366 -1.41 2.81 6.36
C PHE A 366 -1.02 2.63 7.82
N THR A 367 -1.95 2.17 8.67
CA THR A 367 -1.68 1.90 10.08
C THR A 367 -0.60 0.83 10.18
N PHE A 368 -0.75 -0.32 9.50
CA PHE A 368 0.27 -1.36 9.49
C PHE A 368 1.60 -0.89 8.91
N SER A 369 1.61 -0.14 7.79
CA SER A 369 2.86 0.45 7.27
C SER A 369 3.58 1.32 8.31
N GLY A 370 2.84 2.04 9.15
CA GLY A 370 3.38 2.84 10.25
C GLY A 370 3.80 2.04 11.49
N PHE A 371 3.23 0.86 11.72
CA PHE A 371 3.47 0.01 12.89
C PHE A 371 4.66 -0.96 12.75
N SER A 372 5.59 -0.69 11.83
CA SER A 372 6.70 -1.58 11.45
C SER A 372 7.77 -1.88 12.53
N GLY A 373 7.45 -1.72 13.82
CA GLY A 373 8.38 -1.91 14.94
C GLY A 373 7.86 -2.70 16.15
N THR A 374 6.76 -3.46 16.03
CA THR A 374 6.40 -4.38 17.15
C THR A 374 7.35 -5.57 17.16
N ALA A 375 7.87 -5.90 18.35
CA ALA A 375 9.00 -6.79 18.56
C ALA A 375 8.90 -8.20 17.95
N ASP A 376 7.73 -8.68 17.51
CA ASP A 376 7.55 -10.08 17.09
C ASP A 376 7.27 -10.30 15.61
N VAL A 377 6.89 -9.26 14.84
CA VAL A 377 6.44 -9.44 13.45
C VAL A 377 7.47 -8.91 12.47
N ALA A 378 7.87 -9.72 11.48
CA ALA A 378 8.84 -9.31 10.48
C ALA A 378 8.31 -8.12 9.66
N THR A 379 9.17 -7.13 9.39
CA THR A 379 8.82 -5.89 8.68
C THR A 379 8.18 -6.15 7.32
N TRP A 380 8.64 -7.17 6.59
CA TRP A 380 8.07 -7.56 5.29
C TRP A 380 6.63 -8.10 5.40
N GLN A 381 6.26 -8.81 6.48
CA GLN A 381 4.89 -9.31 6.68
C GLN A 381 3.92 -8.16 6.90
N ILE A 382 4.34 -7.19 7.72
CA ILE A 382 3.58 -5.96 7.97
C ILE A 382 3.39 -5.19 6.64
N ARG A 383 4.44 -5.06 5.84
CA ARG A 383 4.39 -4.42 4.51
C ARG A 383 3.48 -5.19 3.54
N GLY A 384 3.60 -6.51 3.49
CA GLY A 384 2.76 -7.38 2.67
C GLY A 384 1.28 -7.23 3.03
N PHE A 385 0.96 -7.23 4.33
CA PHE A 385 -0.41 -6.98 4.80
C PHE A 385 -0.92 -5.59 4.42
N ALA A 386 -0.07 -4.56 4.49
CA ALA A 386 -0.42 -3.22 4.07
C ALA A 386 -0.75 -3.16 2.56
N ILE A 387 0.09 -3.78 1.72
CA ILE A 387 -0.14 -3.87 0.26
C ILE A 387 -1.45 -4.61 -0.04
N VAL A 388 -1.66 -5.78 0.58
CA VAL A 388 -2.89 -6.57 0.40
C VAL A 388 -4.12 -5.78 0.83
N SER A 389 -4.04 -5.05 1.94
CA SER A 389 -5.13 -4.19 2.42
C SER A 389 -5.44 -3.06 1.41
N LEU A 390 -4.41 -2.41 0.86
CA LEU A 390 -4.58 -1.37 -0.16
C LEU A 390 -5.17 -1.94 -1.46
N MET A 391 -4.70 -3.10 -1.93
CA MET A 391 -5.27 -3.80 -3.08
C MET A 391 -6.73 -4.18 -2.84
N GLY A 392 -7.05 -4.70 -1.66
CA GLY A 392 -8.41 -5.03 -1.23
C GLY A 392 -9.32 -3.79 -1.23
N ALA A 393 -8.83 -2.65 -0.74
CA ALA A 393 -9.58 -1.39 -0.77
C ALA A 393 -9.90 -0.93 -2.20
N VAL A 394 -8.92 -1.00 -3.09
CA VAL A 394 -9.09 -0.66 -4.50
C VAL A 394 -10.11 -1.58 -5.16
N LEU A 395 -10.02 -2.89 -4.91
CA LEU A 395 -11.01 -3.85 -5.37
C LEU A 395 -12.40 -3.46 -4.86
N LEU A 396 -12.60 -3.27 -3.55
CA LEU A 396 -13.89 -2.84 -3.01
C LEU A 396 -14.42 -1.56 -3.68
N LEU A 397 -13.58 -0.54 -3.90
CA LEU A 397 -13.99 0.69 -4.59
C LEU A 397 -14.47 0.44 -6.02
N THR A 398 -13.88 -0.50 -6.76
CA THR A 398 -14.36 -0.86 -8.10
C THR A 398 -15.74 -1.53 -8.08
N TRP A 399 -16.05 -2.30 -7.03
CA TRP A 399 -17.34 -2.97 -6.84
C TRP A 399 -18.40 -2.09 -6.18
N ALA A 400 -18.01 -0.95 -5.59
CA ALA A 400 -18.90 -0.06 -4.85
C ALA A 400 -20.12 0.42 -5.66
N LEU A 401 -20.05 0.44 -6.99
CA LEU A 401 -21.15 0.89 -7.87
C LEU A 401 -22.21 -0.18 -8.16
N LEU A 402 -21.93 -1.45 -7.84
CA LEU A 402 -22.82 -2.57 -8.15
C LEU A 402 -24.14 -2.52 -7.35
N PRO A 403 -24.15 -2.26 -6.03
CA PRO A 403 -25.39 -2.20 -5.25
C PRO A 403 -26.33 -1.09 -5.70
N THR A 404 -25.81 0.10 -6.00
CA THR A 404 -26.62 1.21 -6.54
C THR A 404 -27.18 0.90 -7.92
N ALA A 405 -26.40 0.27 -8.80
CA ALA A 405 -26.87 -0.14 -10.11
C ALA A 405 -28.01 -1.19 -10.02
N LEU A 406 -27.87 -2.17 -9.12
CA LEU A 406 -28.90 -3.18 -8.84
C LEU A 406 -30.15 -2.56 -8.19
N GLY A 407 -29.97 -1.73 -7.17
CA GLY A 407 -31.05 -1.02 -6.48
C GLY A 407 -31.86 -0.13 -7.43
N ARG A 408 -31.19 0.56 -8.36
CA ARG A 408 -31.85 1.35 -9.41
C ARG A 408 -32.61 0.47 -10.39
N ARG A 409 -32.04 -0.67 -10.82
CA ARG A 409 -32.75 -1.63 -11.70
C ARG A 409 -34.02 -2.18 -11.03
N LEU A 410 -33.94 -2.55 -9.76
CA LEU A 410 -35.07 -3.05 -8.98
C LEU A 410 -36.13 -1.96 -8.74
N ALA A 411 -35.70 -0.74 -8.38
CA ALA A 411 -36.61 0.39 -8.20
C ALA A 411 -37.41 0.68 -9.47
N MET A 412 -36.74 0.64 -10.63
CA MET A 412 -37.40 0.87 -11.93
C MET A 412 -38.31 -0.30 -12.32
N ALA A 413 -37.91 -1.55 -12.03
CA ALA A 413 -38.78 -2.71 -12.21
C ALA A 413 -40.06 -2.62 -11.37
N MET A 414 -39.98 -2.10 -10.14
CA MET A 414 -41.15 -1.90 -9.28
C MET A 414 -42.07 -0.78 -9.78
N MET A 415 -41.54 0.30 -10.33
CA MET A 415 -42.36 1.38 -10.88
C MET A 415 -43.13 0.95 -12.13
N ARG A 416 -42.67 -0.08 -12.84
CA ARG A 416 -43.35 -0.64 -14.02
C ARG A 416 -44.78 -1.11 -13.73
N ASN A 417 -45.04 -1.62 -12.52
CA ASN A 417 -46.31 -2.26 -12.18
C ASN A 417 -47.35 -1.27 -11.64
N LYS A 418 -47.02 0.02 -11.46
CA LYS A 418 -47.98 1.01 -10.95
C LYS A 418 -48.66 1.72 -12.11
N THR A 419 -49.96 1.46 -12.22
CA THR A 419 -50.90 1.90 -13.26
C THR A 419 -50.87 3.40 -13.52
N ILE A 420 -51.19 3.80 -14.76
CA ILE A 420 -51.37 5.18 -15.25
C ILE A 420 -52.09 5.99 -14.17
N GLY A 421 -51.37 6.90 -13.51
CA GLY A 421 -52.01 7.85 -12.62
C GLY A 421 -53.03 8.66 -13.40
N SER A 422 -54.13 9.08 -12.76
CA SER A 422 -55.28 9.77 -13.36
C SER A 422 -55.00 11.13 -14.03
N GLY A 423 -53.73 11.52 -14.22
CA GLY A 423 -53.34 12.72 -14.95
C GLY A 423 -53.22 12.47 -16.46
N ARG A 424 -53.40 13.54 -17.26
CA ARG A 424 -53.19 13.49 -18.72
C ARG A 424 -51.74 13.06 -19.03
N PRO A 425 -51.51 12.07 -19.92
CA PRO A 425 -50.17 11.59 -20.24
C PRO A 425 -49.37 12.60 -21.08
N VAL A 426 -48.04 12.41 -21.12
CA VAL A 426 -47.14 13.07 -22.06
C VAL A 426 -46.75 12.05 -23.11
N LEU A 427 -47.28 12.18 -24.33
CA LEU A 427 -46.98 11.23 -25.41
C LEU A 427 -45.56 11.47 -25.91
N PHE A 428 -44.73 10.43 -25.90
CA PHE A 428 -43.37 10.45 -26.42
C PHE A 428 -43.26 9.58 -27.69
N LEU A 429 -43.22 10.23 -28.85
CA LEU A 429 -43.06 9.59 -30.16
C LEU A 429 -41.60 9.61 -30.58
N ARG A 430 -41.11 8.47 -31.05
CA ARG A 430 -39.70 8.37 -31.44
C ARG A 430 -39.44 7.30 -32.48
N THR A 431 -38.36 7.49 -33.22
CA THR A 431 -37.87 6.46 -34.13
C THR A 431 -37.19 5.34 -33.34
N PHE A 432 -37.55 4.08 -33.61
CA PHE A 432 -36.96 2.92 -32.94
C PHE A 432 -35.44 2.80 -33.16
N GLY A 433 -34.93 3.26 -34.30
CA GLY A 433 -33.48 3.31 -34.57
C GLY A 433 -32.69 4.16 -33.56
N ASP A 434 -33.34 5.12 -32.91
CA ASP A 434 -32.70 6.06 -31.97
C ASP A 434 -32.63 5.53 -30.52
N ASP A 435 -33.23 4.37 -30.22
CA ASP A 435 -33.19 3.68 -28.91
C ASP A 435 -31.78 3.53 -28.33
N ARG A 436 -30.80 3.36 -29.21
CA ARG A 436 -29.41 3.08 -28.85
C ARG A 436 -28.58 4.34 -28.69
N LEU A 437 -29.12 5.52 -29.02
CA LEU A 437 -28.41 6.78 -28.90
C LEU A 437 -28.09 7.04 -27.43
N LYS A 438 -26.82 7.38 -27.16
CA LYS A 438 -26.34 7.71 -25.82
C LYS A 438 -25.92 9.16 -25.76
N LEU A 439 -26.45 9.88 -24.80
CA LEU A 439 -26.10 11.26 -24.52
C LEU A 439 -25.10 11.34 -23.37
N ARG A 440 -24.24 12.36 -23.38
CA ARG A 440 -23.38 12.65 -22.24
C ARG A 440 -24.24 13.26 -21.12
N VAL A 441 -24.11 12.69 -19.92
CA VAL A 441 -24.84 13.14 -18.72
C VAL A 441 -23.88 13.87 -17.79
N ARG A 442 -24.36 14.91 -17.12
CA ARG A 442 -23.64 15.64 -16.07
C ARG A 442 -23.58 14.81 -14.80
N ARG A 443 -22.51 15.01 -14.03
CA ARG A 443 -22.33 14.35 -12.72
C ARG A 443 -23.26 14.94 -11.65
N SER A 444 -23.50 16.26 -11.69
CA SER A 444 -24.12 17.02 -10.60
C SER A 444 -25.66 17.04 -10.62
N ASP A 445 -26.30 16.84 -11.79
CA ASP A 445 -27.76 16.93 -11.94
C ASP A 445 -28.50 15.59 -11.77
N ARG A 446 -27.78 14.56 -11.33
CA ARG A 446 -28.42 13.27 -11.09
C ARG A 446 -29.34 13.31 -9.88
N VAL A 447 -30.40 12.52 -9.97
CA VAL A 447 -31.51 12.49 -9.01
C VAL A 447 -31.04 12.09 -7.59
N GLY A 448 -29.89 11.41 -7.45
CA GLY A 448 -29.33 10.92 -6.19
C GLY A 448 -27.87 11.31 -5.91
N PHE A 449 -27.47 11.23 -4.63
CA PHE A 449 -26.11 11.58 -4.14
C PHE A 449 -25.06 10.64 -4.72
N LEU A 450 -25.35 9.35 -4.69
CA LEU A 450 -24.44 8.33 -5.18
C LEU A 450 -24.37 8.24 -6.69
N ASP A 451 -25.44 8.63 -7.36
CA ASP A 451 -25.47 8.71 -8.81
C ASP A 451 -24.40 9.72 -9.28
N SER A 452 -24.10 10.78 -8.50
CA SER A 452 -22.98 11.69 -8.79
C SER A 452 -21.59 11.05 -8.65
N ILE A 453 -21.48 10.01 -7.82
CA ILE A 453 -20.25 9.23 -7.58
C ILE A 453 -20.06 8.17 -8.68
N VAL A 454 -21.15 7.61 -9.22
CA VAL A 454 -21.12 6.64 -10.33
C VAL A 454 -20.54 7.31 -11.58
N MET A 455 -19.29 6.98 -11.97
CA MET A 455 -18.56 7.63 -13.07
C MET A 455 -19.12 7.39 -14.49
N LYS A 456 -20.31 6.81 -14.64
CA LYS A 456 -20.95 6.54 -15.94
C LYS A 456 -21.21 7.84 -16.71
N ARG A 457 -20.38 8.20 -17.71
CA ARG A 457 -20.51 9.49 -18.44
C ARG A 457 -21.66 9.55 -19.45
N ARG A 458 -22.28 8.41 -19.79
CA ARG A 458 -23.28 8.30 -20.88
C ARG A 458 -24.50 7.49 -20.46
N GLU A 459 -25.69 8.03 -20.71
CA GLU A 459 -26.98 7.34 -20.55
C GLU A 459 -27.75 7.35 -21.88
N ARG A 460 -28.79 6.51 -22.00
CA ARG A 460 -29.59 6.46 -23.23
C ARG A 460 -30.36 7.78 -23.39
N PHE A 461 -30.47 8.27 -24.61
CA PHE A 461 -31.16 9.50 -24.91
C PHE A 461 -32.64 9.42 -24.49
N GLU A 462 -33.33 8.32 -24.82
CA GLU A 462 -34.71 8.04 -24.40
C GLU A 462 -34.88 8.11 -22.87
N GLU A 463 -33.99 7.48 -22.10
CA GLU A 463 -34.04 7.47 -20.63
C GLU A 463 -34.03 8.91 -20.08
N LEU A 464 -33.12 9.74 -20.59
CA LEU A 464 -32.96 11.12 -20.12
C LEU A 464 -34.15 12.00 -20.51
N ILE A 465 -34.63 11.88 -21.74
CA ILE A 465 -35.80 12.66 -22.19
C ILE A 465 -37.04 12.25 -21.41
N THR A 466 -37.26 10.95 -21.20
CA THR A 466 -38.37 10.44 -20.37
C THR A 466 -38.34 11.05 -18.97
N VAL A 467 -37.16 11.07 -18.33
CA VAL A 467 -36.97 11.64 -16.98
C VAL A 467 -37.33 13.13 -16.95
N ASN A 468 -36.99 13.88 -17.99
CA ASN A 468 -37.33 15.29 -18.08
C ASN A 468 -38.82 15.51 -18.41
N LEU A 469 -39.41 14.70 -19.29
CA LEU A 469 -40.84 14.75 -19.61
C LEU A 469 -41.73 14.39 -18.40
N ALA A 470 -41.23 13.56 -17.48
CA ALA A 470 -41.91 13.23 -16.22
C ALA A 470 -42.20 14.46 -15.34
N ARG A 471 -41.63 15.64 -15.64
CA ARG A 471 -41.94 16.93 -15.00
C ARG A 471 -43.30 17.48 -15.40
N TYR A 472 -43.76 17.13 -16.60
CA TYR A 472 -44.95 17.69 -17.24
C TYR A 472 -46.13 16.71 -17.27
N GLY A 473 -45.90 15.42 -16.98
CA GLY A 473 -46.92 14.39 -16.84
C GLY A 473 -46.32 12.99 -16.95
N SER A 474 -47.13 11.93 -16.96
CA SER A 474 -46.62 10.55 -17.10
C SER A 474 -46.17 10.30 -18.54
N PRO A 475 -44.87 10.08 -18.83
CA PRO A 475 -44.39 9.88 -20.18
C PRO A 475 -44.84 8.51 -20.71
N LEU A 476 -45.60 8.55 -21.79
CA LEU A 476 -46.15 7.39 -22.48
C LEU A 476 -45.45 7.25 -23.83
N ALA A 477 -44.58 6.25 -23.97
CA ALA A 477 -43.89 5.95 -25.22
C ALA A 477 -44.63 4.85 -25.99
N VAL A 478 -44.58 4.89 -27.32
CA VAL A 478 -45.16 3.83 -28.16
C VAL A 478 -44.09 2.80 -28.45
N GLY A 479 -44.35 1.52 -28.11
CA GLY A 479 -43.43 0.41 -28.36
C GLY A 479 -43.47 -0.06 -29.81
N ARG A 480 -42.42 -0.76 -30.26
CA ARG A 480 -42.41 -1.35 -31.60
C ARG A 480 -43.45 -2.48 -31.65
N PRO A 481 -44.33 -2.55 -32.66
CA PRO A 481 -45.27 -3.66 -32.80
C PRO A 481 -44.53 -5.01 -32.78
N GLY A 482 -44.99 -5.94 -31.95
CA GLY A 482 -44.36 -7.26 -31.77
C GLY A 482 -43.09 -7.29 -30.90
N GLU A 483 -42.68 -6.19 -30.27
CA GLU A 483 -41.57 -6.18 -29.31
C GLU A 483 -41.99 -6.85 -27.98
N VAL A 484 -41.61 -8.12 -27.82
CA VAL A 484 -41.92 -8.95 -26.62
C VAL A 484 -40.95 -8.70 -25.45
N LEU A 485 -39.84 -8.01 -25.70
CA LEU A 485 -38.80 -7.83 -24.69
C LEU A 485 -39.20 -6.73 -23.69
N PRO A 486 -39.02 -6.95 -22.37
CA PRO A 486 -39.04 -5.85 -21.41
C PRO A 486 -37.83 -4.96 -21.71
N PRO A 487 -37.99 -3.75 -22.26
CA PRO A 487 -36.84 -2.93 -22.60
C PRO A 487 -36.27 -2.33 -21.31
N GLY A 488 -34.95 -2.22 -21.26
CA GLY A 488 -34.25 -1.58 -20.17
C GLY A 488 -34.55 -0.09 -20.15
N LEU A 489 -35.20 0.36 -19.05
CA LEU A 489 -35.26 1.75 -18.54
C LEU A 489 -35.84 2.77 -19.55
N GLY A 490 -37.02 3.34 -19.26
CA GLY A 490 -37.68 4.33 -20.12
C GLY A 490 -39.11 4.65 -19.67
N GLY A 491 -39.84 5.46 -20.46
CA GLY A 491 -41.25 5.79 -20.20
C GLY A 491 -42.15 4.56 -20.23
N GLN A 492 -43.39 4.71 -19.77
CA GLN A 492 -44.36 3.63 -19.86
C GLN A 492 -44.61 3.33 -21.34
N ARG A 493 -44.37 2.08 -21.79
CA ARG A 493 -44.57 1.70 -23.20
C ARG A 493 -45.97 1.12 -23.41
N VAL A 494 -46.67 1.60 -24.42
CA VAL A 494 -47.91 0.99 -24.93
C VAL A 494 -47.58 0.26 -26.21
N THR A 495 -47.95 -1.02 -26.28
CA THR A 495 -47.77 -1.86 -27.46
C THR A 495 -49.09 -2.02 -28.19
N TYR A 496 -49.04 -1.90 -29.51
CA TYR A 496 -50.18 -2.10 -30.39
C TYR A 496 -49.89 -3.19 -31.41
N SER A 497 -50.94 -3.76 -32.00
CA SER A 497 -50.80 -4.57 -33.21
C SER A 497 -50.52 -3.65 -34.42
N ASN A 498 -49.98 -4.23 -35.51
CA ASN A 498 -49.70 -3.50 -36.75
C ASN A 498 -50.94 -2.82 -37.36
N ASP A 499 -52.14 -3.27 -37.03
CA ASP A 499 -53.38 -2.76 -37.63
C ASP A 499 -54.02 -1.65 -36.76
N THR A 500 -53.69 -1.60 -35.47
CA THR A 500 -54.33 -0.71 -34.49
C THR A 500 -53.43 0.43 -34.01
N TRP A 501 -52.12 0.38 -34.29
CA TRP A 501 -51.18 1.36 -33.74
C TRP A 501 -51.47 2.79 -34.19
N GLN A 502 -51.84 3.02 -35.46
CA GLN A 502 -52.11 4.38 -35.96
C GLN A 502 -53.27 5.05 -35.21
N ALA A 503 -54.37 4.32 -35.04
CA ALA A 503 -55.53 4.78 -34.27
C ALA A 503 -55.18 4.99 -32.78
N GLY A 504 -54.40 4.09 -32.20
CA GLY A 504 -53.91 4.21 -30.83
C GLY A 504 -53.04 5.46 -30.59
N VAL A 505 -52.09 5.72 -31.51
CA VAL A 505 -51.26 6.93 -31.48
C VAL A 505 -52.10 8.19 -31.61
N ALA A 506 -53.06 8.22 -32.54
CA ALA A 506 -53.97 9.36 -32.71
C ALA A 506 -54.79 9.65 -31.44
N GLY A 507 -55.35 8.61 -30.81
CA GLY A 507 -56.10 8.73 -29.55
C GLY A 507 -55.23 9.24 -28.39
N HIS A 508 -53.98 8.76 -28.30
CA HIS A 508 -53.03 9.28 -27.31
C HIS A 508 -52.59 10.71 -27.60
N ALA A 509 -52.37 11.10 -28.85
CA ALA A 509 -52.00 12.47 -29.20
C ALA A 509 -53.11 13.46 -28.81
N GLN A 510 -54.37 13.09 -29.03
CA GLN A 510 -55.53 13.90 -28.65
C GLN A 510 -55.64 14.06 -27.13
N SER A 511 -55.52 12.97 -26.37
CA SER A 511 -55.69 12.94 -24.90
C SER A 511 -54.49 13.44 -24.08
N SER A 512 -53.32 13.56 -24.70
CA SER A 512 -52.09 13.98 -24.01
C SER A 512 -52.07 15.48 -23.68
N ALA A 513 -51.45 15.82 -22.55
CA ALA A 513 -51.21 17.20 -22.14
C ALA A 513 -50.08 17.84 -22.96
N LEU A 514 -49.08 17.04 -23.32
CA LEU A 514 -47.90 17.45 -24.08
C LEU A 514 -47.51 16.29 -25.00
N ILE A 515 -47.08 16.61 -26.21
CA ILE A 515 -46.52 15.67 -27.16
C ILE A 515 -45.05 16.00 -27.34
N CYS A 516 -44.18 15.02 -27.20
CA CYS A 516 -42.76 15.16 -27.50
C CYS A 516 -42.40 14.15 -28.59
N MET A 517 -41.87 14.63 -29.71
CA MET A 517 -41.52 13.79 -30.85
C MET A 517 -40.03 13.93 -31.16
N THR A 518 -39.30 12.82 -31.32
CA THR A 518 -37.92 12.88 -31.83
C THR A 518 -37.90 12.88 -33.36
N ILE A 519 -37.12 13.78 -33.96
CA ILE A 519 -37.00 13.88 -35.42
C ILE A 519 -36.15 12.72 -35.94
N GLY A 520 -36.79 11.78 -36.64
CA GLY A 520 -36.22 10.60 -37.27
C GLY A 520 -35.78 10.79 -38.74
N LYS A 521 -35.45 9.67 -39.39
CA LYS A 521 -35.14 9.57 -40.83
C LYS A 521 -36.20 8.82 -41.65
N THR A 522 -37.13 8.13 -40.99
CA THR A 522 -37.98 7.13 -41.63
C THR A 522 -39.27 7.75 -42.19
N ALA A 523 -39.82 7.14 -43.24
CA ALA A 523 -41.11 7.53 -43.82
C ALA A 523 -42.29 7.38 -42.82
N GLY A 524 -42.15 6.53 -41.79
CA GLY A 524 -43.13 6.47 -40.70
C GLY A 524 -43.25 7.80 -39.95
N LEU A 525 -42.15 8.55 -39.81
CA LEU A 525 -42.14 9.84 -39.13
C LEU A 525 -42.95 10.90 -39.88
N SER A 526 -42.92 10.93 -41.23
CA SER A 526 -43.70 11.91 -41.98
C SER A 526 -45.21 11.71 -41.76
N TRP A 527 -45.66 10.46 -41.60
CA TRP A 527 -47.04 10.19 -41.19
C TRP A 527 -47.32 10.72 -39.76
N GLU A 528 -46.44 10.45 -38.79
CA GLU A 528 -46.63 10.92 -37.41
C GLU A 528 -46.61 12.46 -37.30
N MET A 529 -45.71 13.13 -38.04
CA MET A 529 -45.63 14.59 -38.13
C MET A 529 -46.90 15.18 -38.74
N ASN A 530 -47.38 14.59 -39.84
CA ASN A 530 -48.64 14.99 -40.48
C ASN A 530 -49.83 14.78 -39.55
N LEU A 531 -49.88 13.66 -38.81
CA LEU A 531 -50.93 13.39 -37.83
C LEU A 531 -51.00 14.48 -36.76
N VAL A 532 -49.86 14.88 -36.20
CA VAL A 532 -49.81 15.95 -35.19
C VAL A 532 -50.28 17.27 -35.79
N ALA A 533 -49.87 17.58 -37.02
CA ALA A 533 -50.22 18.80 -37.73
C ALA A 533 -51.72 18.87 -38.06
N SER A 534 -52.24 17.87 -38.77
CA SER A 534 -53.62 17.81 -39.25
C SER A 534 -54.63 17.67 -38.11
N SER A 535 -54.21 17.13 -36.97
CA SER A 535 -55.06 17.02 -35.77
C SER A 535 -55.03 18.27 -34.87
N GLY A 536 -54.39 19.35 -35.31
CA GLY A 536 -54.33 20.61 -34.55
C GLY A 536 -53.51 20.55 -33.26
N ASN A 537 -52.64 19.54 -33.10
CA ASN A 537 -51.90 19.30 -31.85
C ASN A 537 -50.52 20.01 -31.81
N LEU A 538 -50.17 20.83 -32.81
CA LEU A 538 -48.87 21.54 -32.87
C LEU A 538 -48.62 22.45 -31.66
N HIS A 539 -49.67 23.12 -31.16
CA HIS A 539 -49.61 24.03 -30.01
C HIS A 539 -49.25 23.35 -28.68
N LYS A 540 -49.16 22.02 -28.65
CA LYS A 540 -48.70 21.23 -27.50
C LYS A 540 -47.60 20.23 -27.87
N THR A 541 -46.92 20.45 -28.99
CA THR A 541 -45.88 19.53 -29.50
C THR A 541 -44.48 20.15 -29.44
N ILE A 542 -43.53 19.35 -28.96
CA ILE A 542 -42.09 19.63 -28.96
C ILE A 542 -41.37 18.61 -29.85
N PHE A 543 -40.69 19.09 -30.89
CA PHE A 543 -39.86 18.28 -31.76
C PHE A 543 -38.41 18.30 -31.28
N LEU A 544 -37.91 17.19 -30.76
CA LEU A 544 -36.54 17.03 -30.31
C LEU A 544 -35.64 16.51 -31.42
N VAL A 545 -34.48 17.13 -31.57
CA VAL A 545 -33.45 16.65 -32.49
C VAL A 545 -32.52 15.72 -31.71
N PRO A 546 -32.38 14.42 -32.07
CA PRO A 546 -31.56 13.49 -31.30
C PRO A 546 -30.06 13.83 -31.37
N PRO A 547 -29.23 13.33 -30.44
CA PRO A 547 -27.80 13.68 -30.34
C PRO A 547 -26.94 12.96 -31.37
N VAL A 548 -27.18 13.25 -32.64
CA VAL A 548 -26.52 12.65 -33.80
C VAL A 548 -25.37 13.52 -34.33
N ARG A 549 -24.67 13.04 -35.36
CA ARG A 549 -23.61 13.80 -36.03
C ARG A 549 -24.19 15.06 -36.72
N PRO A 550 -23.40 16.14 -36.90
CA PRO A 550 -23.88 17.37 -37.54
C PRO A 550 -24.49 17.17 -38.91
N SER A 551 -23.85 16.39 -39.77
CA SER A 551 -24.39 16.08 -41.10
C SER A 551 -25.75 15.38 -41.03
N GLU A 552 -25.89 14.44 -40.09
CA GLU A 552 -27.15 13.72 -39.87
C GLU A 552 -28.25 14.62 -39.29
N GLN A 553 -27.89 15.54 -38.40
CA GLN A 553 -28.80 16.53 -37.85
C GLN A 553 -29.34 17.47 -38.94
N VAL A 554 -28.46 17.98 -39.81
CA VAL A 554 -28.86 18.81 -40.96
C VAL A 554 -29.83 18.05 -41.87
N LEU A 555 -29.56 16.78 -42.17
CA LEU A 555 -30.47 15.95 -42.96
C LEU A 555 -31.84 15.79 -42.30
N ARG A 556 -31.89 15.46 -41.00
CA ARG A 556 -33.14 15.30 -40.25
C ARG A 556 -33.94 16.61 -40.19
N LEU A 557 -33.26 17.74 -40.03
CA LEU A 557 -33.89 19.07 -40.03
C LEU A 557 -34.40 19.47 -41.42
N ALA A 558 -33.68 19.12 -42.49
CA ALA A 558 -34.15 19.35 -43.86
C ALA A 558 -35.43 18.55 -44.16
N LEU A 559 -35.47 17.27 -43.79
CA LEU A 559 -36.67 16.44 -43.92
C LEU A 559 -37.85 16.99 -43.11
N PHE A 560 -37.57 17.51 -41.90
CA PHE A 560 -38.56 18.18 -41.08
C PHE A 560 -39.08 19.47 -41.76
N ALA A 561 -38.19 20.32 -42.28
CA ALA A 561 -38.57 21.54 -43.00
C ALA A 561 -39.49 21.22 -44.19
N ASP A 562 -39.08 20.25 -45.00
CA ASP A 562 -39.80 19.81 -46.19
C ASP A 562 -41.20 19.26 -45.81
N SER A 563 -41.33 18.55 -44.68
CA SER A 563 -42.61 18.00 -44.21
C SER A 563 -43.61 19.07 -43.77
N TYR A 564 -43.13 20.24 -43.32
CA TYR A 564 -43.96 21.36 -42.86
C TYR A 564 -44.02 22.53 -43.86
N GLY A 565 -43.43 22.38 -45.05
CA GLY A 565 -43.36 23.46 -46.04
C GLY A 565 -42.58 24.69 -45.57
N LEU A 566 -41.60 24.50 -44.68
CA LEU A 566 -40.77 25.59 -44.15
C LEU A 566 -39.53 25.80 -45.01
N PRO A 567 -39.07 27.05 -45.22
CA PRO A 567 -37.74 27.29 -45.77
C PRO A 567 -36.67 26.62 -44.89
N ARG A 568 -35.75 25.87 -45.49
CA ARG A 568 -34.75 25.07 -44.76
C ARG A 568 -33.87 25.95 -43.87
N GLU A 569 -33.61 27.17 -44.29
CA GLU A 569 -32.84 28.19 -43.57
C GLU A 569 -33.45 28.49 -42.19
N THR A 570 -34.79 28.40 -42.08
CA THR A 570 -35.52 28.68 -40.83
C THR A 570 -35.09 27.72 -39.72
N VAL A 571 -34.91 26.43 -40.05
CA VAL A 571 -34.64 25.38 -39.06
C VAL A 571 -33.18 24.93 -39.01
N LEU A 572 -32.37 25.25 -40.01
CA LEU A 572 -30.95 24.88 -40.06
C LEU A 572 -30.09 25.83 -39.19
N PRO A 573 -29.05 25.31 -38.51
CA PRO A 573 -28.17 26.15 -37.70
C PRO A 573 -27.43 27.20 -38.55
N GLU A 574 -27.43 28.46 -38.12
CA GLU A 574 -26.75 29.58 -38.81
C GLU A 574 -25.23 29.56 -38.64
N SER A 575 -24.76 29.14 -37.47
CA SER A 575 -23.35 29.23 -37.10
C SER A 575 -22.67 27.86 -37.07
N THR A 576 -21.40 27.83 -37.46
CA THR A 576 -20.57 26.63 -37.38
C THR A 576 -20.34 26.27 -35.90
N GLY A 577 -21.08 25.27 -35.41
CA GLY A 577 -20.93 24.75 -34.04
C GLY A 577 -22.20 24.77 -33.20
N ASP A 578 -23.24 25.51 -33.60
CA ASP A 578 -24.55 25.42 -32.94
C ASP A 578 -25.31 24.17 -33.38
N ARG A 579 -26.05 23.62 -32.43
CA ARG A 579 -26.86 22.42 -32.59
C ARG A 579 -28.29 22.76 -32.26
N VAL A 580 -29.20 22.50 -33.19
CA VAL A 580 -30.63 22.56 -32.90
C VAL A 580 -30.97 21.41 -31.95
N LEU A 581 -31.59 21.70 -30.82
CA LEU A 581 -31.95 20.70 -29.82
C LEU A 581 -33.44 20.41 -29.83
N ALA A 582 -34.25 21.44 -30.00
CA ALA A 582 -35.70 21.35 -30.00
C ALA A 582 -36.33 22.41 -30.92
N LEU A 583 -37.52 22.11 -31.43
CA LEU A 583 -38.40 23.04 -32.13
C LEU A 583 -39.80 22.93 -31.52
N CYS A 584 -40.52 24.05 -31.40
CA CYS A 584 -41.92 24.06 -30.98
C CYS A 584 -42.66 25.27 -31.58
N TRP A 585 -43.99 25.25 -31.60
CA TRP A 585 -44.82 26.37 -32.05
C TRP A 585 -45.51 27.05 -30.88
N PRO A 586 -44.99 28.18 -30.39
CA PRO A 586 -45.70 29.00 -29.42
C PRO A 586 -47.09 29.38 -29.96
N LEU A 587 -48.06 29.53 -29.06
CA LEU A 587 -49.43 29.86 -29.47
C LEU A 587 -49.45 31.20 -30.23
N GLY A 588 -49.99 31.18 -31.46
CA GLY A 588 -50.09 32.36 -32.33
C GLY A 588 -48.89 32.61 -33.24
N TRP A 589 -47.85 31.78 -33.18
CA TRP A 589 -46.68 31.89 -34.08
C TRP A 589 -46.90 31.13 -35.39
N VAL A 590 -46.46 31.72 -36.50
CA VAL A 590 -46.48 31.09 -37.84
C VAL A 590 -45.25 30.20 -38.04
N ARG A 591 -44.10 30.63 -37.51
CA ARG A 591 -42.82 29.91 -37.59
C ARG A 591 -42.50 29.17 -36.28
N PRO A 592 -41.76 28.05 -36.34
CA PRO A 592 -41.32 27.38 -35.13
C PRO A 592 -40.26 28.21 -34.41
N MET A 593 -40.31 28.21 -33.08
CA MET A 593 -39.17 28.63 -32.26
C MET A 593 -38.09 27.56 -32.34
N VAL A 594 -36.87 27.96 -32.71
CA VAL A 594 -35.72 27.04 -32.83
C VAL A 594 -34.82 27.21 -31.62
N VAL A 595 -34.68 26.15 -30.82
CA VAL A 595 -33.82 26.17 -29.62
C VAL A 595 -32.48 25.54 -29.95
N THR A 596 -31.41 26.31 -29.78
CA THR A 596 -30.04 25.91 -30.15
C THR A 596 -29.10 25.85 -28.94
N SER A 597 -28.01 25.09 -29.07
CA SER A 597 -26.92 25.05 -28.09
C SER A 597 -25.63 24.60 -28.75
N GLY A 598 -24.49 25.13 -28.32
CA GLY A 598 -23.17 24.68 -28.81
C GLY A 598 -22.80 23.23 -28.48
N ARG A 599 -23.59 22.48 -27.68
CA ARG A 599 -23.37 21.04 -27.48
C ARG A 599 -24.66 20.29 -27.14
N THR A 600 -24.71 19.02 -27.55
CA THR A 600 -25.74 18.03 -27.21
C THR A 600 -25.38 17.29 -25.92
N ASP A 601 -25.76 17.83 -24.76
CA ASP A 601 -25.70 17.16 -23.46
C ASP A 601 -27.03 17.23 -22.72
N ASP A 602 -27.17 16.45 -21.64
CA ASP A 602 -28.39 16.34 -20.84
C ASP A 602 -28.99 17.68 -20.39
N LEU A 603 -28.21 18.61 -19.82
CA LEU A 603 -28.77 19.92 -19.44
C LEU A 603 -29.22 20.69 -20.67
N SER A 604 -28.50 20.62 -21.80
CA SER A 604 -28.92 21.39 -22.96
C SER A 604 -30.28 20.91 -23.46
N TYR A 605 -30.56 19.60 -23.43
CA TYR A 605 -31.90 19.07 -23.71
C TYR A 605 -32.91 19.39 -22.62
N ASP A 606 -32.52 19.39 -21.34
CA ASP A 606 -33.42 19.75 -20.24
C ASP A 606 -33.86 21.22 -20.32
N LEU A 607 -32.90 22.13 -20.54
CA LEU A 607 -33.17 23.54 -20.80
C LEU A 607 -33.99 23.74 -22.08
N ALA A 608 -33.71 22.97 -23.14
CA ALA A 608 -34.48 23.07 -24.38
C ALA A 608 -35.94 22.65 -24.17
N LEU A 609 -36.18 21.52 -23.50
CA LEU A 609 -37.53 21.08 -23.12
C LEU A 609 -38.23 22.12 -22.26
N GLN A 610 -37.57 22.64 -21.23
CA GLN A 610 -38.12 23.68 -20.37
C GLN A 610 -38.53 24.91 -21.18
N ARG A 611 -37.66 25.40 -22.07
CA ARG A 611 -37.97 26.58 -22.88
C ARG A 611 -39.10 26.36 -23.85
N CYS A 612 -39.16 25.19 -24.48
CA CYS A 612 -40.29 24.84 -25.33
C CYS A 612 -41.59 24.80 -24.52
N VAL A 613 -41.63 24.15 -23.35
CA VAL A 613 -42.85 24.13 -22.52
C VAL A 613 -43.27 25.53 -22.08
N GLU A 614 -42.33 26.35 -21.59
CA GLU A 614 -42.61 27.75 -21.21
C GLU A 614 -43.20 28.55 -22.39
N ALA A 615 -42.69 28.34 -23.61
CA ALA A 615 -43.18 29.02 -24.80
C ALA A 615 -44.54 28.50 -25.29
N LEU A 616 -44.85 27.21 -25.07
CA LEU A 616 -46.17 26.64 -25.37
C LEU A 616 -47.23 27.11 -24.37
N ASP A 617 -46.87 27.31 -23.10
CA ASP A 617 -47.80 27.74 -22.04
C ASP A 617 -48.07 29.26 -22.04
N THR A 618 -47.17 30.07 -22.60
CA THR A 618 -47.32 31.53 -22.60
C THR A 618 -48.05 31.99 -23.87
N PRO A 619 -49.27 32.58 -23.80
CA PRO A 619 -49.93 33.13 -24.98
C PRO A 619 -49.08 34.29 -25.51
N ALA A 620 -48.47 34.12 -26.68
CA ALA A 620 -47.55 35.10 -27.23
C ALA A 620 -48.31 36.25 -27.89
N THR A 621 -47.82 37.47 -27.71
CA THR A 621 -48.08 38.58 -28.63
C THR A 621 -47.23 38.32 -29.88
N PRO A 622 -47.82 38.08 -31.06
CA PRO A 622 -47.05 37.74 -32.25
C PRO A 622 -46.05 38.86 -32.60
N PRO A 623 -44.78 38.54 -32.94
CA PRO A 623 -43.83 39.54 -33.40
C PRO A 623 -44.37 40.20 -34.68
N ALA A 624 -44.32 41.53 -34.73
CA ALA A 624 -45.02 42.36 -35.72
C ALA A 624 -44.43 42.33 -37.15
N SER A 625 -43.68 41.30 -37.55
CA SER A 625 -42.96 41.28 -38.83
C SER A 625 -43.71 40.54 -39.94
N HIS A 626 -44.21 41.33 -40.89
CA HIS A 626 -44.50 41.07 -42.31
C HIS A 626 -44.65 39.61 -42.77
N LEU A 627 -45.90 39.23 -43.06
CA LEU A 627 -46.29 38.05 -43.82
C LEU A 627 -46.05 38.28 -45.31
N GLU A 628 -44.90 37.85 -45.84
CA GLU A 628 -44.80 37.49 -47.26
C GLU A 628 -44.90 35.96 -47.39
N GLN A 629 -45.81 35.51 -48.24
CA GLN A 629 -45.99 34.09 -48.55
C GLN A 629 -44.73 33.55 -49.24
N PRO A 630 -44.12 32.45 -48.77
CA PRO A 630 -43.01 31.83 -49.46
C PRO A 630 -43.48 31.19 -50.78
N PRO A 631 -42.68 31.24 -51.84
CA PRO A 631 -43.01 30.58 -53.11
C PRO A 631 -43.06 29.06 -52.94
N ALA A 632 -43.96 28.40 -53.68
CA ALA A 632 -44.12 26.96 -53.68
C ALA A 632 -42.86 26.27 -54.23
N LEU A 633 -42.20 25.46 -53.40
CA LEU A 633 -41.07 24.62 -53.82
C LEU A 633 -41.56 23.34 -54.51
N PRO A 634 -40.83 22.82 -55.52
CA PRO A 634 -41.18 21.59 -56.23
C PRO A 634 -41.05 20.34 -55.33
N ALA A 635 -41.83 19.31 -55.68
CA ALA A 635 -41.94 18.08 -54.90
C ALA A 635 -40.63 17.28 -54.81
N TYR A 636 -40.34 16.76 -53.61
CA TYR A 636 -39.15 15.99 -53.22
C TYR A 636 -38.80 14.78 -54.10
N ARG A 637 -39.73 14.32 -54.96
CA ARG A 637 -39.53 13.14 -55.82
C ARG A 637 -38.51 13.34 -56.95
N ASP A 638 -38.21 14.58 -57.32
CA ASP A 638 -37.42 14.88 -58.52
C ASP A 638 -35.90 15.09 -58.25
N MET A 639 -35.45 15.01 -56.99
CA MET A 639 -34.06 15.34 -56.61
C MET A 639 -33.03 14.19 -56.68
N GLY A 640 -33.35 13.04 -57.29
CA GLY A 640 -32.34 12.02 -57.66
C GLY A 640 -31.45 11.47 -56.53
N LEU A 641 -31.86 11.59 -55.26
CA LEU A 641 -31.18 10.95 -54.12
C LEU A 641 -31.54 9.47 -54.10
N ALA A 642 -30.84 8.71 -54.95
CA ALA A 642 -30.82 7.26 -54.93
C ALA A 642 -30.59 6.75 -53.50
N SER A 643 -31.46 5.82 -53.09
CA SER A 643 -31.34 4.90 -51.94
C SER A 643 -30.28 5.27 -50.91
N ALA A 644 -30.71 5.72 -49.73
CA ALA A 644 -29.87 5.78 -48.55
C ALA A 644 -29.02 4.49 -48.47
N PRO A 645 -27.68 4.59 -48.32
CA PRO A 645 -26.82 3.42 -48.34
C PRO A 645 -27.33 2.40 -47.31
N PRO A 646 -27.32 1.10 -47.63
CA PRO A 646 -27.80 0.08 -46.72
C PRO A 646 -27.12 0.24 -45.37
N ASP A 647 -27.94 0.17 -44.31
CA ASP A 647 -27.59 0.28 -42.89
C ASP A 647 -26.41 -0.62 -42.52
N THR A 648 -25.19 -0.18 -42.85
CA THR A 648 -23.97 -0.66 -42.21
C THR A 648 -23.89 0.07 -40.87
N ILE A 649 -24.78 -0.32 -39.96
CA ILE A 649 -24.72 0.06 -38.54
C ILE A 649 -23.45 -0.58 -37.99
N TRP A 650 -22.37 0.18 -38.06
CA TRP A 650 -21.03 -0.17 -37.64
C TRP A 650 -20.98 -0.80 -36.23
N ASP A 651 -20.25 -1.91 -36.15
CA ASP A 651 -19.75 -2.60 -34.95
C ASP A 651 -18.91 -1.74 -33.98
N ALA A 652 -18.78 -0.43 -34.21
CA ALA A 652 -18.07 0.51 -33.35
C ALA A 652 -18.71 0.66 -31.95
N ALA A 653 -19.99 0.29 -31.80
CA ALA A 653 -20.66 0.25 -30.50
C ALA A 653 -20.25 -0.97 -29.63
N ARG A 654 -19.69 -2.04 -30.23
CA ARG A 654 -19.15 -3.20 -29.48
C ARG A 654 -17.74 -2.97 -28.95
N ARG A 655 -16.99 -2.00 -29.50
CA ARG A 655 -15.58 -1.75 -29.12
C ARG A 655 -15.34 -0.55 -28.20
N SER A 656 -16.36 0.24 -27.85
CA SER A 656 -16.15 1.45 -27.03
C SER A 656 -16.79 1.38 -25.63
N LEU A 657 -15.90 1.40 -24.62
CA LEU A 657 -16.10 1.97 -23.27
C LEU A 657 -16.67 1.07 -22.16
N PRO A 658 -16.05 -0.08 -21.90
CA PRO A 658 -15.56 -0.35 -20.53
C PRO A 658 -14.03 -0.19 -20.43
N LYS A 659 -13.30 -0.55 -21.49
CA LYS A 659 -11.84 -0.75 -21.43
C LYS A 659 -11.02 0.47 -21.06
N VAL A 660 -11.36 1.70 -21.47
CA VAL A 660 -10.51 2.87 -21.16
C VAL A 660 -10.71 3.39 -19.73
N TRP A 661 -11.94 3.36 -19.20
CA TRP A 661 -12.16 3.73 -17.81
C TRP A 661 -11.68 2.64 -16.87
N MET A 662 -11.94 1.38 -17.20
CA MET A 662 -11.40 0.25 -16.46
C MET A 662 -9.87 0.26 -16.56
N ALA A 663 -9.27 0.53 -17.71
CA ALA A 663 -7.82 0.70 -17.83
C ALA A 663 -7.30 1.90 -17.07
N ASN A 664 -7.96 3.06 -17.03
CA ASN A 664 -7.48 4.18 -16.22
C ASN A 664 -7.66 3.94 -14.72
N ALA A 665 -8.75 3.28 -14.31
CA ALA A 665 -8.96 2.85 -12.94
C ALA A 665 -7.96 1.75 -12.55
N LEU A 666 -7.66 0.81 -13.45
CA LEU A 666 -6.68 -0.27 -13.29
C LEU A 666 -5.25 0.29 -13.28
N VAL A 667 -4.93 1.24 -14.16
CA VAL A 667 -3.65 1.95 -14.20
C VAL A 667 -3.48 2.81 -12.96
N SER A 668 -4.52 3.46 -12.44
CA SER A 668 -4.43 4.17 -11.15
C SER A 668 -4.34 3.19 -9.97
N ALA A 669 -5.08 2.09 -10.05
CA ALA A 669 -5.06 0.99 -9.07
C ALA A 669 -3.73 0.25 -9.01
N ILE A 670 -3.00 0.19 -10.13
CA ILE A 670 -1.68 -0.43 -10.23
C ILE A 670 -0.60 0.64 -9.95
N ALA A 671 -0.69 1.82 -10.55
CA ALA A 671 0.35 2.83 -10.40
C ALA A 671 0.42 3.42 -8.98
N ILE A 672 -0.69 3.54 -8.23
CA ILE A 672 -0.65 4.14 -6.88
C ILE A 672 0.05 3.21 -5.87
N PRO A 673 -0.30 1.91 -5.76
CA PRO A 673 0.44 0.98 -4.90
C PRO A 673 1.89 0.77 -5.31
N PHE A 674 2.24 0.96 -6.59
CA PHE A 674 3.62 0.84 -7.07
C PHE A 674 4.41 2.16 -6.99
N ALA A 675 3.76 3.33 -7.06
CA ALA A 675 4.46 4.60 -6.91
C ALA A 675 4.75 4.96 -5.45
N LEU A 676 3.91 4.52 -4.51
CA LEU A 676 4.10 4.82 -3.08
C LEU A 676 5.41 4.24 -2.51
N PRO A 677 5.76 2.96 -2.73
CA PRO A 677 7.01 2.42 -2.23
C PRO A 677 8.24 3.04 -2.94
N LEU A 678 8.13 3.35 -4.24
CA LEU A 678 9.18 4.07 -4.98
C LEU A 678 9.43 5.48 -4.42
N LEU A 679 8.39 6.18 -3.99
CA LEU A 679 8.51 7.52 -3.38
C LEU A 679 9.05 7.47 -1.94
N ASN A 680 8.87 6.36 -1.24
CA ASN A 680 9.45 6.13 0.09
C ASN A 680 10.90 5.64 0.04
N GLY A 681 11.51 5.54 -1.15
CA GLY A 681 12.92 5.16 -1.31
C GLY A 681 13.20 3.66 -1.15
N ASP A 682 12.17 2.82 -1.04
CA ASP A 682 12.35 1.38 -0.97
C ASP A 682 12.42 0.78 -2.39
N PRO A 683 13.45 -0.03 -2.70
CA PRO A 683 13.52 -0.71 -3.99
C PRO A 683 12.36 -1.70 -4.11
N ILE A 684 11.39 -1.39 -4.98
CA ILE A 684 10.40 -2.37 -5.45
C ILE A 684 11.16 -3.34 -6.34
N GLY A 685 11.57 -4.45 -5.74
CA GLY A 685 12.45 -5.42 -6.36
C GLY A 685 13.47 -5.98 -5.40
N SER A 686 13.08 -6.29 -4.15
CA SER A 686 13.64 -7.52 -3.60
C SER A 686 13.16 -8.59 -4.56
N GLU A 687 14.02 -9.01 -5.48
CA GLU A 687 13.82 -10.26 -6.18
C GLU A 687 13.36 -11.25 -5.11
N GLU A 688 12.24 -11.93 -5.33
CA GLU A 688 11.93 -13.13 -4.55
C GLU A 688 13.06 -14.10 -4.90
N THR A 689 14.22 -13.93 -4.27
CA THR A 689 15.28 -14.92 -4.24
C THR A 689 14.61 -16.16 -3.68
N MET A 690 14.42 -17.14 -4.56
CA MET A 690 13.67 -18.34 -4.26
C MET A 690 14.24 -18.96 -2.99
N THR A 691 13.49 -18.83 -1.91
CA THR A 691 13.88 -19.35 -0.60
C THR A 691 13.20 -20.69 -0.45
N LYS A 692 13.97 -21.77 -0.45
CA LYS A 692 13.44 -23.08 -0.02
C LYS A 692 13.44 -23.10 1.50
N ALA A 693 12.41 -23.69 2.10
CA ALA A 693 12.26 -23.71 3.55
C ALA A 693 11.82 -25.10 4.04
N ILE A 694 12.37 -25.50 5.17
CA ILE A 694 11.99 -26.68 5.92
C ILE A 694 11.46 -26.19 7.27
N SER A 695 10.18 -26.47 7.56
CA SER A 695 9.61 -26.19 8.88
C SER A 695 9.73 -27.43 9.77
N LEU A 696 10.51 -27.31 10.84
CA LEU A 696 10.59 -28.29 11.91
C LEU A 696 9.35 -28.18 12.81
N SER A 697 8.99 -29.27 13.49
CA SER A 697 7.89 -29.27 14.45
C SER A 697 8.19 -28.32 15.62
N SER A 698 7.12 -27.79 16.23
CA SER A 698 7.23 -26.88 17.37
C SER A 698 8.02 -27.52 18.50
N GLY A 699 9.13 -26.89 18.91
CA GLY A 699 10.05 -27.41 19.94
C GLY A 699 11.42 -27.85 19.40
N TYR A 700 11.62 -27.86 18.08
CA TYR A 700 12.93 -28.04 17.46
C TYR A 700 13.44 -26.69 16.94
N THR A 701 14.70 -26.38 17.25
CA THR A 701 15.39 -25.16 16.81
C THR A 701 16.73 -25.55 16.21
N VAL A 702 17.04 -25.04 15.02
CA VAL A 702 18.36 -25.27 14.41
C VAL A 702 19.34 -24.30 15.07
N THR A 703 20.22 -24.82 15.92
CA THR A 703 21.17 -24.06 16.73
C THR A 703 22.47 -23.77 15.98
N GLN A 704 22.86 -24.62 15.04
CA GLN A 704 23.98 -24.38 14.14
C GLN A 704 23.65 -24.91 12.73
N SER A 705 23.98 -24.15 11.68
CA SER A 705 23.95 -24.62 10.29
C SER A 705 25.38 -24.97 9.88
N LEU A 706 25.59 -26.05 9.12
CA LEU A 706 26.92 -26.58 8.79
C LEU A 706 27.27 -26.51 7.30
N GLY A 707 26.38 -25.98 6.46
CA GLY A 707 26.54 -26.05 5.02
C GLY A 707 26.07 -27.41 4.47
N GLY A 708 26.21 -27.62 3.16
CA GLY A 708 25.85 -28.85 2.47
C GLY A 708 26.15 -28.73 0.98
N SER A 709 25.57 -29.60 0.16
CA SER A 709 25.66 -29.51 -1.30
C SER A 709 24.28 -29.59 -1.94
N GLY A 710 24.08 -28.78 -2.98
CA GLY A 710 22.82 -28.64 -3.69
C GLY A 710 21.67 -28.21 -2.77
N SER A 711 20.61 -29.00 -2.76
CA SER A 711 19.43 -28.83 -1.89
C SER A 711 19.56 -29.52 -0.53
N THR A 712 20.67 -30.18 -0.25
CA THR A 712 20.90 -30.84 1.04
C THR A 712 21.65 -29.88 1.98
N ALA A 713 21.23 -29.85 3.24
CA ALA A 713 21.92 -29.11 4.29
C ALA A 713 22.06 -29.96 5.54
N TYR A 714 23.07 -29.63 6.33
CA TYR A 714 23.34 -30.26 7.62
C TYR A 714 23.30 -29.21 8.72
N GLY A 715 22.76 -29.60 9.87
CA GLY A 715 22.59 -28.68 10.97
C GLY A 715 22.47 -29.40 12.30
N VAL A 716 22.78 -28.68 13.36
CA VAL A 716 22.55 -29.11 14.74
C VAL A 716 21.18 -28.60 15.17
N VAL A 717 20.34 -29.50 15.67
CA VAL A 717 19.01 -29.19 16.19
C VAL A 717 19.01 -29.39 17.70
N ASN A 718 18.44 -28.42 18.42
CA ASN A 718 18.32 -28.39 19.89
C ASN A 718 19.66 -28.62 20.60
N SER A 719 20.77 -28.24 19.96
CA SER A 719 22.13 -28.47 20.43
C SER A 719 22.42 -29.94 20.81
N ASN A 720 21.73 -30.94 20.24
CA ASN A 720 21.97 -32.34 20.59
C ASN A 720 21.78 -33.35 19.46
N ALA A 721 21.21 -32.96 18.33
CA ALA A 721 21.02 -33.86 17.19
C ALA A 721 21.62 -33.26 15.92
N ILE A 722 22.33 -34.07 15.14
CA ILE A 722 22.75 -33.70 13.80
C ILE A 722 21.68 -34.20 12.84
N VAL A 723 21.18 -33.30 12.00
CA VAL A 723 20.16 -33.62 11.00
C VAL A 723 20.63 -33.28 9.60
N ARG A 724 20.17 -34.08 8.64
CA ARG A 724 20.22 -33.81 7.20
C ARG A 724 18.85 -33.33 6.75
N GLY A 725 18.76 -32.09 6.27
CA GLY A 725 17.58 -31.53 5.64
C GLY A 725 17.72 -31.57 4.12
N ASP A 726 16.68 -32.01 3.42
CA ASP A 726 16.57 -31.89 1.96
C ASP A 726 15.48 -30.86 1.63
N PHE A 727 15.92 -29.73 1.08
CA PHE A 727 15.07 -28.58 0.75
C PHE A 727 14.16 -28.82 -0.47
N ASP A 728 14.43 -29.82 -1.31
CA ASP A 728 13.55 -30.18 -2.43
C ASP A 728 12.37 -31.03 -1.96
N THR A 729 12.62 -31.96 -1.04
CA THR A 729 11.59 -32.85 -0.51
C THR A 729 10.92 -32.31 0.75
N GLY A 730 11.54 -31.33 1.42
CA GLY A 730 11.12 -30.84 2.74
C GLY A 730 11.33 -31.85 3.87
N SER A 731 12.16 -32.88 3.63
CA SER A 731 12.40 -33.96 4.60
C SER A 731 13.58 -33.64 5.51
N VAL A 732 13.52 -34.16 6.73
CA VAL A 732 14.60 -34.05 7.73
C VAL A 732 14.87 -35.44 8.29
N LEU A 733 16.13 -35.87 8.21
CA LEU A 733 16.60 -37.13 8.73
C LEU A 733 17.62 -36.88 9.83
N GLY A 734 17.45 -37.52 10.99
CA GLY A 734 18.49 -37.51 12.03
C GLY A 734 19.65 -38.42 11.65
N LEU A 735 20.87 -37.90 11.73
CA LEU A 735 22.10 -38.64 11.44
C LEU A 735 22.74 -39.21 12.71
N ASP A 736 22.84 -38.39 13.75
CA ASP A 736 23.38 -38.78 15.05
C ASP A 736 22.74 -37.93 16.14
N GLN A 737 22.77 -38.44 17.36
CA GLN A 737 22.27 -37.75 18.54
C GLN A 737 23.28 -37.91 19.68
N SER A 738 23.62 -36.78 20.29
CA SER A 738 24.43 -36.70 21.49
C SER A 738 23.52 -36.58 22.72
N GLU A 739 23.79 -37.37 23.76
CA GLU A 739 23.11 -37.25 25.05
C GLU A 739 23.61 -36.02 25.83
N ASP A 740 24.88 -35.65 25.64
CA ASP A 740 25.55 -34.58 26.38
C ASP A 740 25.44 -33.20 25.70
N GLY A 741 24.86 -33.16 24.50
CA GLY A 741 24.77 -31.97 23.66
C GLY A 741 26.02 -31.74 22.81
N ILE A 742 25.87 -30.91 21.78
CA ILE A 742 26.87 -30.61 20.76
C ILE A 742 27.30 -29.15 20.92
N ALA A 743 28.60 -28.94 21.13
CA ALA A 743 29.21 -27.62 21.34
C ALA A 743 29.41 -26.90 20.00
N VAL A 744 30.10 -27.59 19.09
CA VAL A 744 30.43 -27.12 17.76
C VAL A 744 30.47 -28.31 16.82
N ALA A 745 30.02 -28.10 15.59
CA ALA A 745 30.18 -29.05 14.50
C ALA A 745 30.76 -28.36 13.26
N THR A 746 31.39 -29.16 12.39
CA THR A 746 31.81 -28.77 11.04
C THR A 746 31.55 -29.92 10.07
N LEU A 747 31.53 -29.60 8.78
CA LEU A 747 31.15 -30.52 7.71
C LEU A 747 32.26 -30.62 6.66
N THR A 748 32.52 -31.83 6.16
CA THR A 748 33.23 -32.08 4.91
C THR A 748 32.31 -32.77 3.90
N ASP A 749 32.82 -33.03 2.70
CA ASP A 749 32.07 -33.74 1.67
C ASP A 749 31.68 -35.18 2.07
N ASP A 750 32.38 -35.78 3.05
CA ASP A 750 32.26 -37.19 3.43
C ASP A 750 31.75 -37.44 4.87
N ALA A 751 31.92 -36.48 5.78
CA ALA A 751 31.57 -36.67 7.20
C ALA A 751 31.17 -35.36 7.91
N VAL A 752 30.46 -35.49 9.03
CA VAL A 752 30.27 -34.43 10.03
C VAL A 752 31.19 -34.72 11.21
N TYR A 753 31.90 -33.69 11.66
CA TYR A 753 32.73 -33.74 12.86
C TYR A 753 32.13 -32.81 13.90
N TYR A 754 32.01 -33.28 15.13
CA TYR A 754 31.43 -32.47 16.19
C TYR A 754 32.00 -32.81 17.56
N VAL A 755 31.93 -31.82 18.44
CA VAL A 755 32.41 -31.92 19.82
C VAL A 755 31.23 -32.00 20.76
N ASN A 756 31.23 -33.00 21.64
CA ASN A 756 30.23 -33.15 22.68
C ASN A 756 30.52 -32.20 23.86
N LEU A 757 29.47 -31.56 24.40
CA LEU A 757 29.59 -30.58 25.49
C LEU A 757 30.04 -31.20 26.83
N GLY A 758 29.74 -32.48 27.05
CA GLY A 758 29.98 -33.17 28.33
C GLY A 758 29.29 -32.42 29.48
N LEU A 759 27.97 -32.24 29.42
CA LEU A 759 27.22 -31.52 30.44
C LEU A 759 27.14 -32.32 31.76
N GLY A 760 28.23 -32.34 32.51
CA GLY A 760 28.35 -33.01 33.82
C GLY A 760 29.27 -34.23 33.85
N SER A 761 29.89 -34.59 32.72
CA SER A 761 30.97 -35.57 32.63
C SER A 761 32.22 -34.87 32.09
N ASP A 762 33.40 -35.29 32.55
CA ASP A 762 34.68 -34.88 31.94
C ASP A 762 34.90 -35.54 30.56
N ASP A 763 33.90 -36.28 30.06
CA ASP A 763 33.94 -37.05 28.81
C ASP A 763 33.57 -36.19 27.60
N ILE A 764 34.32 -35.12 27.38
CA ILE A 764 34.25 -34.36 26.13
C ILE A 764 34.82 -35.25 25.05
N THR A 765 34.13 -35.40 23.93
CA THR A 765 34.57 -36.28 22.84
C THR A 765 34.44 -35.59 21.49
N LEU A 766 35.44 -35.82 20.64
CA LEU A 766 35.39 -35.52 19.21
C LEU A 766 34.80 -36.72 18.48
N THR A 767 33.71 -36.51 17.76
CA THR A 767 32.98 -37.56 17.07
C THR A 767 32.96 -37.29 15.57
N ALA A 768 33.17 -38.33 14.77
CA ALA A 768 33.02 -38.30 13.33
C ALA A 768 31.87 -39.21 12.88
N VAL A 769 30.98 -38.69 12.03
CA VAL A 769 29.82 -39.41 11.49
C VAL A 769 29.87 -39.36 9.97
N SER A 770 29.83 -40.52 9.33
CA SER A 770 29.85 -40.64 7.88
C SER A 770 28.54 -40.14 7.28
N LEU A 771 28.62 -39.27 6.27
CA LEU A 771 27.44 -38.79 5.55
C LEU A 771 26.80 -39.86 4.67
N THR A 772 27.57 -40.88 4.28
CA THR A 772 27.13 -41.93 3.35
C THR A 772 26.55 -43.15 4.08
N SER A 773 27.21 -43.61 5.13
CA SER A 773 26.74 -44.76 5.91
C SER A 773 25.82 -44.36 7.06
N GLU A 774 25.81 -43.08 7.45
CA GLU A 774 25.06 -42.57 8.61
C GLU A 774 25.49 -43.26 9.91
N GLU A 775 26.70 -43.84 9.93
CA GLU A 775 27.30 -44.50 11.07
C GLU A 775 28.45 -43.67 11.63
N ARG A 776 28.65 -43.75 12.95
CA ARG A 776 29.78 -43.16 13.64
C ARG A 776 31.07 -43.86 13.20
N ILE A 777 32.00 -43.10 12.63
CA ILE A 777 33.29 -43.61 12.13
C ILE A 777 34.22 -43.89 13.31
N TRP A 778 34.35 -42.90 14.19
CA TRP A 778 35.16 -42.96 15.39
C TRP A 778 34.68 -41.90 16.39
N GLN A 779 35.08 -42.10 17.66
CA GLN A 779 34.86 -41.17 18.75
C GLN A 779 36.10 -41.22 19.64
N VAL A 780 36.70 -40.06 19.89
CA VAL A 780 37.92 -39.96 20.69
C VAL A 780 37.73 -38.93 21.80
N PRO A 781 38.30 -39.15 23.00
CA PRO A 781 38.24 -38.17 24.07
C PRO A 781 39.00 -36.90 23.68
N LEU A 782 38.44 -35.76 24.04
CA LEU A 782 39.06 -34.44 23.98
C LEU A 782 39.39 -33.99 25.40
N PRO A 783 40.59 -33.47 25.66
CA PRO A 783 41.00 -33.08 27.00
C PRO A 783 40.33 -31.79 27.49
N ALA A 784 39.78 -30.97 26.58
CA ALA A 784 39.05 -29.77 26.94
C ALA A 784 38.00 -29.40 25.89
N ARG A 785 37.18 -28.42 26.25
CA ARG A 785 36.15 -27.86 25.39
C ARG A 785 36.81 -27.03 24.29
N THR A 786 36.08 -26.87 23.20
CA THR A 786 36.43 -25.94 22.13
C THR A 786 35.17 -25.25 21.64
N THR A 787 35.32 -24.01 21.19
CA THR A 787 34.26 -23.23 20.53
C THR A 787 34.32 -23.36 19.02
N GLU A 788 35.46 -23.80 18.48
CA GLU A 788 35.67 -23.92 17.04
C GLU A 788 36.32 -25.25 16.65
N LEU A 789 36.01 -25.72 15.45
CA LEU A 789 36.58 -26.92 14.88
C LEU A 789 36.81 -26.71 13.39
N VAL A 790 38.05 -26.91 12.97
CA VAL A 790 38.48 -26.62 11.60
C VAL A 790 38.98 -27.89 10.94
N VAL A 791 38.53 -28.15 9.72
CA VAL A 791 39.08 -29.24 8.91
C VAL A 791 40.07 -28.67 7.91
N SER A 792 41.26 -29.26 7.86
CA SER A 792 42.28 -28.96 6.86
C SER A 792 42.87 -30.24 6.28
N GLY A 793 42.54 -30.52 5.02
CA GLY A 793 42.98 -31.73 4.32
C GLY A 793 42.58 -33.01 5.07
N ASP A 794 43.58 -33.78 5.49
CA ASP A 794 43.39 -35.05 6.23
C ASP A 794 43.45 -34.89 7.75
N THR A 795 43.36 -33.65 8.25
CA THR A 795 43.44 -33.34 9.67
C THR A 795 42.26 -32.50 10.16
N ILE A 796 41.94 -32.67 11.44
CA ILE A 796 40.98 -31.87 12.19
C ILE A 796 41.77 -31.11 13.24
N ILE A 797 41.66 -29.80 13.25
CA ILE A 797 42.35 -28.91 14.16
C ILE A 797 41.35 -28.46 15.21
N VAL A 798 41.71 -28.66 16.47
CA VAL A 798 40.92 -28.31 17.64
C VAL A 798 41.72 -27.34 18.50
N PRO A 799 41.33 -26.05 18.54
CA PRO A 799 41.87 -25.10 19.50
C PRO A 799 41.56 -25.53 20.93
N HIS A 800 42.56 -25.60 21.80
CA HIS A 800 42.34 -25.91 23.20
C HIS A 800 42.01 -24.61 23.96
N SER A 801 40.75 -24.34 24.26
CA SER A 801 40.31 -23.07 24.86
C SER A 801 41.02 -22.71 26.19
N GLN A 802 41.37 -23.72 26.99
CA GLN A 802 41.96 -23.54 28.33
C GLN A 802 43.50 -23.62 28.36
N ALA A 803 44.14 -24.03 27.27
CA ALA A 803 45.59 -24.23 27.20
C ALA A 803 46.13 -23.54 25.96
N ALA A 804 47.37 -23.06 26.00
CA ALA A 804 47.96 -22.41 24.82
C ALA A 804 48.44 -23.49 23.82
N GLU A 805 47.52 -24.28 23.25
CA GLU A 805 47.86 -25.33 22.30
C GLU A 805 46.77 -25.58 21.24
N LEU A 806 47.19 -26.11 20.08
CA LEU A 806 46.32 -26.69 19.04
C LEU A 806 46.50 -28.18 19.01
N GLN A 807 45.40 -28.92 18.99
CA GLN A 807 45.43 -30.37 18.83
C GLN A 807 45.03 -30.75 17.40
N ILE A 808 45.84 -31.58 16.77
CA ILE A 808 45.68 -31.98 15.37
C ILE A 808 45.35 -33.47 15.34
N PHE A 809 44.12 -33.80 14.96
CA PHE A 809 43.62 -35.16 14.87
C PHE A 809 43.58 -35.64 13.42
N GLY A 810 43.79 -36.93 13.19
CA GLY A 810 43.61 -37.54 11.87
C GLY A 810 42.14 -37.63 11.51
N ARG A 811 41.77 -37.14 10.32
CA ARG A 811 40.36 -37.14 9.86
C ARG A 811 39.79 -38.55 9.71
N ALA A 812 40.61 -39.51 9.28
CA ALA A 812 40.18 -40.88 8.99
C ALA A 812 39.99 -41.77 10.23
N ASP A 813 40.80 -41.57 11.27
CA ASP A 813 40.87 -42.47 12.44
C ASP A 813 40.72 -41.78 13.79
N GLY A 814 40.63 -40.44 13.81
CA GLY A 814 40.55 -39.65 15.05
C GLY A 814 41.83 -39.67 15.87
N ALA A 815 42.94 -40.22 15.37
CA ALA A 815 44.16 -40.33 16.16
C ALA A 815 44.83 -38.96 16.30
N LEU A 816 45.19 -38.57 17.53
CA LEU A 816 45.98 -37.36 17.80
C LEU A 816 47.34 -37.49 17.09
N ARG A 817 47.59 -36.64 16.10
CA ARG A 817 48.81 -36.60 15.29
C ARG A 817 49.86 -35.70 15.87
N ASN A 818 49.43 -34.53 16.36
CA ASN A 818 50.32 -33.52 16.90
C ASN A 818 49.59 -32.64 17.91
N THR A 819 50.36 -32.06 18.84
CA THR A 819 49.94 -30.98 19.72
C THR A 819 50.93 -29.86 19.55
N LEU A 820 50.47 -28.70 19.07
CA LEU A 820 51.31 -27.54 18.83
C LEU A 820 51.11 -26.54 19.97
N GLU A 821 52.14 -26.29 20.75
CA GLU A 821 52.13 -25.21 21.75
C GLU A 821 52.11 -23.84 21.05
N LEU A 822 51.20 -22.98 21.48
CA LEU A 822 51.02 -21.62 21.01
C LEU A 822 51.55 -20.62 22.05
N PRO A 823 51.94 -19.40 21.63
CA PRO A 823 52.30 -18.33 22.55
C PRO A 823 51.10 -17.75 23.33
N CYS A 824 49.87 -18.07 22.93
CA CYS A 824 48.63 -17.52 23.47
C CYS A 824 47.51 -18.55 23.48
N ARG A 825 46.43 -18.27 24.23
CA ARG A 825 45.25 -19.15 24.30
C ARG A 825 44.38 -18.94 23.07
N PRO A 826 44.20 -19.98 22.24
CA PRO A 826 43.44 -19.84 21.02
C PRO A 826 41.93 -19.86 21.32
N ARG A 827 41.15 -19.13 20.53
CA ARG A 827 39.69 -19.21 20.56
C ARG A 827 39.14 -19.67 19.21
N GLY A 828 39.23 -18.80 18.21
CA GLY A 828 38.80 -19.12 16.87
C GLY A 828 39.94 -19.52 15.95
N ALA A 829 39.67 -20.33 14.94
CA ALA A 829 40.62 -20.76 13.94
C ALA A 829 39.98 -20.88 12.54
N ALA A 830 40.76 -20.61 11.50
CA ALA A 830 40.39 -20.87 10.11
C ALA A 830 41.57 -21.51 9.37
N ALA A 831 41.31 -22.44 8.46
CA ALA A 831 42.38 -23.10 7.70
C ALA A 831 42.23 -22.87 6.20
N GLN A 832 43.34 -22.52 5.58
CA GLN A 832 43.47 -22.39 4.13
C GLN A 832 44.66 -23.22 3.66
N ARG A 833 44.39 -24.31 2.94
CA ARG A 833 45.45 -25.25 2.51
C ARG A 833 46.28 -25.74 3.71
N SER A 834 47.59 -25.56 3.72
CA SER A 834 48.48 -25.95 4.82
C SER A 834 48.61 -24.90 5.94
N VAL A 835 47.97 -23.74 5.81
CA VAL A 835 48.11 -22.62 6.76
C VAL A 835 46.87 -22.54 7.64
N ILE A 836 47.10 -22.46 8.95
CA ILE A 836 46.05 -22.32 9.97
C ILE A 836 46.19 -20.94 10.59
N TRP A 837 45.09 -20.20 10.64
CA TRP A 837 45.00 -18.90 11.26
C TRP A 837 44.26 -19.03 12.57
N VAL A 838 44.81 -18.49 13.65
CA VAL A 838 44.29 -18.69 15.00
C VAL A 838 44.21 -17.36 15.72
N THR A 839 43.03 -17.06 16.26
CA THR A 839 42.78 -15.83 17.02
C THR A 839 43.13 -16.04 18.49
N CYS A 840 43.81 -15.04 19.06
CA CYS A 840 44.17 -14.97 20.47
C CYS A 840 43.59 -13.67 21.07
N PRO A 841 42.33 -13.69 21.54
CA PRO A 841 41.57 -12.49 21.85
C PRO A 841 42.12 -11.67 23.02
N LEU A 842 42.69 -12.31 24.06
CA LEU A 842 43.27 -11.62 25.22
C LEU A 842 44.61 -10.96 24.90
N ASP A 843 45.42 -11.63 24.08
CA ASP A 843 46.76 -11.17 23.74
C ASP A 843 46.76 -10.16 22.57
N GLY A 844 45.62 -10.01 21.88
CA GLY A 844 45.52 -9.15 20.70
C GLY A 844 46.39 -9.67 19.54
N GLN A 845 46.43 -10.99 19.36
CA GLN A 845 47.26 -11.63 18.35
C GLN A 845 46.44 -12.48 17.38
N LEU A 846 46.85 -12.48 16.12
CA LEU A 846 46.41 -13.41 15.10
C LEU A 846 47.63 -14.23 14.69
N LEU A 847 47.62 -15.52 15.01
CA LEU A 847 48.71 -16.43 14.68
C LEU A 847 48.47 -17.05 13.31
N GLN A 848 49.52 -17.10 12.50
CA GLN A 848 49.61 -17.87 11.27
C GLN A 848 50.51 -19.07 11.53
N VAL A 849 49.96 -20.28 11.42
CA VAL A 849 50.64 -21.54 11.68
C VAL A 849 50.80 -22.30 10.36
N GLU A 850 52.04 -22.53 9.95
CA GLU A 850 52.38 -23.33 8.77
C GLU A 850 53.37 -24.44 9.18
N GLY A 851 52.86 -25.65 9.36
CA GLY A 851 53.64 -26.74 9.95
C GLY A 851 53.97 -26.45 11.42
N GLU A 852 55.25 -26.29 11.73
CA GLU A 852 55.74 -25.90 13.07
C GLU A 852 56.08 -24.41 13.17
N GLU A 853 56.05 -23.68 12.06
CA GLU A 853 56.35 -22.25 12.03
C GLU A 853 55.12 -21.44 12.47
N ILE A 854 55.28 -20.65 13.53
CA ILE A 854 54.23 -19.77 14.08
C ILE A 854 54.67 -18.33 13.86
N THR A 855 53.93 -17.62 13.00
CA THR A 855 54.08 -16.18 12.80
C THR A 855 52.97 -15.45 13.52
N SER A 856 53.28 -14.46 14.35
CA SER A 856 52.27 -13.66 15.07
C SER A 856 52.06 -12.33 14.37
N HIS A 857 50.80 -11.93 14.22
CA HIS A 857 50.37 -10.65 13.69
C HIS A 857 49.59 -9.89 14.77
N ASP A 858 50.01 -8.65 15.06
CA ASP A 858 49.30 -7.81 16.03
C ASP A 858 47.94 -7.40 15.48
N VAL A 859 46.88 -7.66 16.26
CA VAL A 859 45.50 -7.26 15.94
C VAL A 859 44.89 -6.51 17.14
N PRO A 860 43.85 -5.68 16.93
CA PRO A 860 43.12 -5.11 18.04
C PRO A 860 42.61 -6.22 18.99
N PRO A 861 42.66 -5.99 20.32
CA PRO A 861 42.08 -6.92 21.29
C PRO A 861 40.62 -7.24 20.97
N GLY A 862 40.18 -8.47 21.29
CA GLY A 862 38.81 -8.92 21.01
C GLY A 862 38.60 -9.48 19.60
N ALA A 863 39.67 -9.91 18.92
CA ALA A 863 39.56 -10.77 17.74
C ALA A 863 39.09 -12.16 18.18
N ILE A 864 37.82 -12.50 17.93
CA ILE A 864 37.21 -13.73 18.46
C ILE A 864 37.12 -14.87 17.44
N ASP A 865 36.90 -14.53 16.17
CA ASP A 865 36.72 -15.49 15.07
C ASP A 865 37.57 -15.06 13.87
N ALA A 866 38.02 -16.04 13.08
CA ALA A 866 38.72 -15.84 11.81
C ALA A 866 37.92 -16.46 10.67
N HIS A 867 37.86 -15.75 9.54
CA HIS A 867 37.15 -16.16 8.34
C HIS A 867 38.02 -15.93 7.10
N LEU A 868 37.80 -16.75 6.08
CA LEU A 868 38.53 -16.67 4.82
C LEU A 868 37.63 -16.17 3.70
N ILE A 869 38.15 -15.34 2.80
CA ILE A 869 37.51 -15.00 1.52
C ILE A 869 38.59 -15.06 0.43
N GLY A 870 38.53 -16.07 -0.43
CA GLY A 870 39.59 -16.30 -1.40
C GLY A 870 40.93 -16.52 -0.69
N ASP A 871 41.89 -15.63 -0.92
CA ASP A 871 43.19 -15.59 -0.25
C ASP A 871 43.26 -14.51 0.87
N ASP A 872 42.19 -13.74 1.07
CA ASP A 872 42.10 -12.74 2.12
C ASP A 872 41.61 -13.35 3.43
N ILE A 873 42.10 -12.79 4.54
CA ILE A 873 41.75 -13.24 5.89
C ILE A 873 41.09 -12.11 6.63
N LEU A 874 39.88 -12.37 7.05
CA LEU A 874 39.07 -11.44 7.80
C LEU A 874 38.92 -11.98 9.21
N TYR A 875 39.34 -11.21 10.20
CA TYR A 875 39.02 -11.51 11.59
C TYR A 875 37.89 -10.60 12.06
N LEU A 876 37.02 -11.16 12.90
CA LEU A 876 35.95 -10.41 13.55
C LEU A 876 36.54 -9.74 14.80
N ALA A 877 36.73 -8.43 14.74
CA ALA A 877 37.14 -7.63 15.90
C ALA A 877 35.89 -7.05 16.58
N VAL A 878 35.73 -7.31 17.87
CA VAL A 878 34.66 -6.70 18.69
C VAL A 878 35.29 -5.95 19.86
N PRO A 879 35.09 -4.63 19.95
CA PRO A 879 34.47 -4.14 21.18
C PRO A 879 33.26 -3.23 20.91
N ALA A 880 33.39 -2.12 20.18
CA ALA A 880 32.31 -1.12 20.04
C ALA A 880 31.61 -1.07 18.66
N GLU A 881 32.33 -1.47 17.61
CA GLU A 881 31.79 -1.67 16.26
C GLU A 881 32.34 -2.97 15.73
N SER A 882 31.47 -3.96 15.53
CA SER A 882 31.88 -5.24 14.96
C SER A 882 32.33 -4.99 13.55
N ARG A 883 33.60 -5.28 13.29
CA ARG A 883 34.18 -5.09 11.97
C ARG A 883 34.96 -6.32 11.56
N PHE A 884 34.80 -6.71 10.31
CA PHE A 884 35.75 -7.60 9.67
C PHE A 884 36.91 -6.77 9.18
N VAL A 885 38.11 -7.10 9.65
CA VAL A 885 39.36 -6.43 9.27
C VAL A 885 40.18 -7.41 8.46
N ASN A 886 40.63 -6.96 7.28
CA ASN A 886 41.56 -7.75 6.48
C ASN A 886 42.95 -7.72 7.11
N ALA A 887 43.47 -8.90 7.47
CA ALA A 887 44.80 -9.05 8.07
C ALA A 887 45.92 -8.50 7.17
N ALA A 888 45.78 -8.61 5.85
CA ALA A 888 46.74 -8.07 4.87
C ALA A 888 46.52 -6.58 4.57
N ASN A 889 45.31 -6.05 4.83
CA ASN A 889 44.98 -4.64 4.60
C ASN A 889 44.07 -4.08 5.71
N PRO A 890 44.62 -3.62 6.84
CA PRO A 890 43.84 -3.13 7.97
C PRO A 890 42.98 -1.89 7.67
N GLU A 891 43.24 -1.17 6.58
CA GLU A 891 42.39 -0.06 6.12
C GLU A 891 41.09 -0.55 5.47
N GLY A 892 41.07 -1.78 4.95
CA GLY A 892 39.87 -2.44 4.42
C GLY A 892 39.00 -3.00 5.54
N GLN A 893 38.11 -2.17 6.09
CA GLN A 893 37.21 -2.55 7.18
C GLN A 893 35.76 -2.65 6.69
N ILE A 894 35.12 -3.76 7.03
CA ILE A 894 33.68 -3.96 6.82
C ILE A 894 33.00 -3.72 8.15
N PHE A 895 32.29 -2.60 8.28
CA PHE A 895 31.53 -2.27 9.48
C PHE A 895 30.19 -3.00 9.50
N HIS A 896 29.92 -3.74 10.57
CA HIS A 896 28.63 -4.34 10.86
C HIS A 896 27.86 -3.50 11.86
N ARG A 897 26.55 -3.38 11.62
CA ARG A 897 25.62 -2.74 12.55
C ARG A 897 25.25 -3.66 13.71
N LYS A 898 25.26 -4.98 13.48
CA LYS A 898 25.03 -5.97 14.52
C LYS A 898 26.35 -6.24 15.23
N THR A 899 26.26 -6.41 16.54
CA THR A 899 27.38 -6.32 17.48
C THR A 899 28.06 -7.68 17.72
N LEU A 900 27.35 -8.76 17.45
CA LEU A 900 27.91 -10.10 17.25
C LEU A 900 27.25 -10.69 16.00
N PRO A 901 27.67 -10.25 14.80
CA PRO A 901 27.05 -10.72 13.58
C PRO A 901 27.42 -12.19 13.37
N LEU A 902 26.41 -13.04 13.16
CA LEU A 902 26.69 -14.39 12.65
C LEU A 902 27.43 -14.27 11.33
N ALA A 903 28.47 -15.05 11.14
CA ALA A 903 29.26 -15.04 9.92
C ALA A 903 29.62 -16.45 9.48
N ALA A 904 29.64 -16.65 8.17
CA ALA A 904 30.03 -17.88 7.53
C ALA A 904 30.87 -17.57 6.31
N SER A 905 32.04 -18.20 6.21
CA SER A 905 32.93 -18.12 5.07
C SER A 905 32.84 -19.38 4.20
N GLY A 906 32.80 -19.17 2.89
CA GLY A 906 33.04 -20.18 1.87
C GLY A 906 34.34 -19.86 1.12
N ILE A 907 34.59 -20.56 0.02
CA ILE A 907 35.82 -20.35 -0.77
C ILE A 907 35.92 -18.91 -1.28
N ASP A 908 34.85 -18.39 -1.87
CA ASP A 908 34.85 -17.07 -2.54
C ASP A 908 33.99 -16.01 -1.84
N TYR A 909 33.24 -16.39 -0.81
CA TYR A 909 32.23 -15.51 -0.20
C TYR A 909 32.32 -15.50 1.33
N LEU A 910 32.20 -14.33 1.93
CA LEU A 910 31.79 -14.18 3.32
C LEU A 910 30.34 -13.72 3.34
N VAL A 911 29.57 -14.38 4.18
CA VAL A 911 28.20 -13.99 4.45
C VAL A 911 28.14 -13.64 5.92
N SER A 912 27.63 -12.45 6.20
CA SER A 912 27.53 -11.98 7.58
C SER A 912 26.21 -11.28 7.83
N GLU A 913 25.65 -11.55 9.00
CA GLU A 913 24.43 -10.96 9.49
C GLU A 913 24.60 -9.45 9.73
N GLY A 914 23.56 -8.72 9.35
CA GLY A 914 23.30 -7.37 9.79
C GLY A 914 21.87 -7.28 10.30
N VAL A 915 21.54 -6.15 10.93
CA VAL A 915 20.25 -5.79 11.54
C VAL A 915 19.00 -6.44 10.90
N ASP A 916 18.79 -6.22 9.61
CA ASP A 916 17.62 -6.67 8.85
C ASP A 916 18.03 -7.38 7.56
N ARG A 917 19.34 -7.55 7.36
CA ARG A 917 19.91 -7.99 6.09
C ARG A 917 21.16 -8.81 6.33
N VAL A 918 21.33 -9.83 5.51
CA VAL A 918 22.60 -10.50 5.33
C VAL A 918 23.40 -9.80 4.24
N SER A 919 24.64 -9.47 4.57
CA SER A 919 25.61 -8.91 3.65
C SER A 919 26.47 -10.05 3.09
N ILE A 920 26.56 -10.12 1.76
CA ILE A 920 27.42 -11.05 1.04
C ILE A 920 28.58 -10.26 0.48
N PHE A 921 29.79 -10.70 0.80
CA PHE A 921 31.05 -10.16 0.31
C PHE A 921 31.67 -11.21 -0.62
N GLY A 922 31.76 -10.89 -1.91
CA GLY A 922 32.45 -11.73 -2.90
C GLY A 922 33.83 -11.19 -3.27
N PRO A 923 34.53 -11.86 -4.20
CA PRO A 923 35.84 -11.43 -4.69
C PRO A 923 35.73 -10.02 -5.28
N GLY A 924 36.49 -9.06 -4.75
CA GLY A 924 36.43 -7.66 -5.17
C GLY A 924 35.39 -6.78 -4.44
N THR A 925 34.95 -7.17 -3.23
CA THR A 925 34.12 -6.34 -2.31
C THR A 925 32.70 -6.00 -2.80
N THR A 926 32.16 -6.72 -3.79
CA THR A 926 30.78 -6.48 -4.23
C THR A 926 29.79 -6.84 -3.11
N LEU A 927 29.20 -5.82 -2.49
CA LEU A 927 28.23 -5.97 -1.41
C LEU A 927 26.83 -6.25 -1.97
N ARG A 928 26.32 -7.47 -1.76
CA ARG A 928 24.89 -7.77 -1.94
C ARG A 928 24.21 -7.79 -0.57
N ARG A 929 23.01 -7.21 -0.46
CA ARG A 929 22.24 -7.16 0.80
C ARG A 929 20.89 -7.85 0.61
N ASN A 930 20.70 -8.99 1.26
CA ASN A 930 19.44 -9.74 1.25
C ASN A 930 18.71 -9.54 2.57
N THR A 931 17.42 -9.22 2.55
CA THR A 931 16.63 -9.08 3.78
C THR A 931 16.29 -10.45 4.37
N LEU A 932 16.91 -10.82 5.50
CA LEU A 932 16.67 -12.08 6.18
C LEU A 932 16.17 -11.80 7.61
N PRO A 933 15.03 -12.37 8.03
CA PRO A 933 14.50 -12.14 9.38
C PRO A 933 15.15 -13.08 10.40
N ASN A 934 15.59 -12.52 11.53
CA ASN A 934 15.83 -13.20 12.80
C ASN A 934 16.70 -14.48 12.72
N ILE A 935 17.95 -14.30 12.30
CA ILE A 935 18.88 -15.40 12.05
C ILE A 935 19.41 -15.95 13.38
N GLN A 936 19.30 -17.26 13.56
CA GLN A 936 19.85 -17.98 14.72
C GLN A 936 21.14 -18.72 14.37
N SER A 937 21.26 -19.19 13.13
CA SER A 937 22.48 -19.79 12.61
C SER A 937 22.62 -19.44 11.13
N LEU A 938 23.87 -19.39 10.67
CA LEU A 938 24.23 -19.00 9.30
C LEU A 938 25.35 -19.91 8.81
N ALA A 939 25.22 -20.41 7.58
CA ALA A 939 26.25 -21.19 6.91
C ALA A 939 26.24 -20.95 5.40
N LEU A 940 27.33 -21.33 4.75
CA LEU A 940 27.45 -21.38 3.31
C LEU A 940 27.55 -22.84 2.87
N ASN A 941 26.86 -23.19 1.80
CA ASN A 941 26.98 -24.49 1.18
C ASN A 941 28.13 -24.49 0.15
N ALA A 942 28.49 -25.67 -0.40
CA ALA A 942 29.60 -25.81 -1.34
C ALA A 942 29.43 -24.98 -2.63
N GLU A 943 28.19 -24.71 -3.04
CA GLU A 943 27.87 -23.86 -4.19
C GLU A 943 27.76 -22.37 -3.83
N GLY A 944 28.06 -21.98 -2.58
CA GLY A 944 27.96 -20.61 -2.10
C GLY A 944 26.54 -20.16 -1.75
N ASN A 945 25.54 -21.03 -1.75
CA ASN A 945 24.19 -20.71 -1.28
C ASN A 945 24.18 -20.49 0.24
N ILE A 946 23.36 -19.56 0.70
CA ILE A 946 23.20 -19.22 2.11
C ILE A 946 22.20 -20.16 2.76
N GLN A 947 22.63 -20.84 3.81
CA GLN A 947 21.77 -21.60 4.72
C GLN A 947 21.61 -20.81 6.00
N TYR A 948 20.38 -20.65 6.47
CA TYR A 948 20.16 -19.97 7.73
C TYR A 948 18.93 -20.48 8.45
N SER A 949 18.90 -20.39 9.77
CA SER A 949 17.74 -20.75 10.58
C SER A 949 17.10 -19.52 11.23
N SER A 950 15.77 -19.57 11.41
CA SER A 950 15.01 -18.63 12.23
C SER A 950 13.96 -19.41 13.01
N GLY A 951 14.26 -19.70 14.28
CA GLY A 951 13.41 -20.51 15.15
C GLY A 951 13.37 -21.96 14.69
N SER A 952 12.15 -22.47 14.49
CA SER A 952 11.92 -23.83 14.00
C SER A 952 11.90 -23.94 12.47
N THR A 953 12.27 -22.88 11.74
CA THR A 953 12.32 -22.92 10.27
C THR A 953 13.75 -22.76 9.78
N TRP A 954 14.14 -23.64 8.87
CA TRP A 954 15.44 -23.65 8.22
C TRP A 954 15.26 -23.24 6.77
N PHE A 955 16.17 -22.43 6.23
CA PHE A 955 16.05 -21.79 4.93
C PHE A 955 17.31 -22.00 4.09
N LEU A 956 17.13 -22.11 2.77
CA LEU A 956 18.19 -22.13 1.77
C LEU A 956 17.91 -21.04 0.73
N LEU A 957 18.89 -20.15 0.55
CA LEU A 957 18.83 -18.98 -0.32
C LEU A 957 19.97 -19.04 -1.34
N SER A 958 19.66 -18.98 -2.63
CA SER A 958 20.70 -18.98 -3.66
C SER A 958 21.38 -17.62 -3.81
N VAL A 959 22.71 -17.61 -3.90
CA VAL A 959 23.52 -16.38 -4.00
C VAL A 959 23.61 -15.82 -5.42
N ASP A 960 23.47 -16.67 -6.44
CA ASP A 960 23.64 -16.28 -7.84
C ASP A 960 22.45 -15.52 -8.44
N GLY A 961 21.32 -15.42 -7.73
CA GLY A 961 20.10 -14.75 -8.24
C GLY A 961 19.53 -15.38 -9.51
N GLN A 962 20.09 -16.50 -9.99
CA GLN A 962 19.56 -17.32 -11.08
C GLN A 962 18.95 -18.59 -10.52
N TRP A 963 17.76 -18.48 -9.91
CA TRP A 963 16.80 -19.57 -9.87
C TRP A 963 15.40 -19.03 -10.11
#